data_AF-A0A2W5SVH6-F1
#
_entry.id   AF-A0A2W5SVH6-F1
#
_cell.length_a   1.000
_cell.length_b   1.000
_cell.length_c   1.000
_cell.angle_alpha   90.00
_cell.angle_beta   90.00
_cell.angle_gamma   90.00
#
_symmetry.space_group_name_H-M   'P 1'
#
loop_
_entity.id
_entity.type
_entity.pdbx_description
1 polymer ?
#
loop_
_entity_poly.entity_id
_entity_poly.type
_entity_poly.pdbx_seq_one_letter_code
_entity_poly.pdbx_strand_id
1 'polypeptide(L)'
;MSKKISAPSAEDSPSSSSTVLSGHGTEVDRHSTELRTPRSHPRAHTARTWARRHLVGLSVFALLVLYAAVVPIAFDAGNPSFANALQSPTAEHVFGTDHFGFDLFVRTAESLRVSLFIGLTAAATATALGVFVGLLAAGLGGVVDRIAMRINDAVNAIPHLILTVVIVALFQGSVAAIVGSIALTHWSPVARIVRSAVLAVRTAETVQCSYGAGASFGWVLRKHLAPAASGQALVAMAMLTPHAVWHESTVSFLGLGIQADEPSLGTLMDLAREDITRGAWWALVFPAAILLLTTLSGVSLTRGDTVRRERGVKQKNKRAVQRNSASTGQDQPIVQSESVADATAEITAIGVRNLSVAVGEKTILRGVNLTICRGEVAGLIGTSGSGKSTVGRAVIGLAPAGGRVEGHVSFYPSGLAEAEDETGAHSNGVGKSNACSQTAQDVGLASESQWKSAELAGLRGSVVGFVPQAAALSFTPVRRIGTQIQEIIDRHDSGLDVRELLERVHLDPEVSEHFPHQLSGGMAQRAALAASLAGNPQFLIVDEPTAALDPQLTKETLELLRSAAKDLDLGVLLISHDLEDLREWDVCDHLFVLNEGEVVESRKASEFWAAPHNDFSQALVAALPSGGLSYQCEVGENNA
;
A
#
# COMPACT_ATOMS: atom_id res chain seq x y z
N MET A 1 26.89 58.25 -58.49
CA MET A 1 25.82 57.33 -58.92
C MET A 1 24.80 57.22 -57.78
N SER A 2 23.53 57.51 -58.08
CA SER A 2 22.30 57.51 -57.26
C SER A 2 22.12 56.32 -56.31
N LYS A 3 21.30 56.32 -55.24
CA LYS A 3 20.53 57.30 -54.43
C LYS A 3 20.00 56.52 -53.20
N LYS A 4 20.15 57.10 -51.99
CA LYS A 4 19.12 57.39 -50.96
C LYS A 4 18.17 56.30 -50.36
N ILE A 5 18.00 56.43 -49.02
CA ILE A 5 16.85 56.17 -48.08
C ILE A 5 16.97 54.89 -47.21
N SER A 6 16.74 54.83 -45.88
CA SER A 6 16.63 55.77 -44.72
C SER A 6 16.44 54.94 -43.41
N ALA A 7 17.33 55.11 -42.43
CA ALA A 7 17.19 55.50 -40.99
C ALA A 7 16.02 54.99 -40.05
N PRO A 8 16.06 55.23 -38.69
CA PRO A 8 16.51 54.25 -37.69
C PRO A 8 15.70 54.25 -36.33
N SER A 9 16.38 53.80 -35.28
CA SER A 9 16.12 53.47 -33.87
C SER A 9 15.85 54.59 -32.83
N ALA A 10 15.22 54.17 -31.72
CA ALA A 10 15.48 54.41 -30.26
C ALA A 10 15.74 55.80 -29.63
N GLU A 11 15.12 55.93 -28.44
CA GLU A 11 15.51 56.60 -27.17
C GLU A 11 15.15 58.07 -26.82
N ASP A 12 14.83 58.17 -25.51
CA ASP A 12 14.92 59.28 -24.54
C ASP A 12 13.75 60.21 -24.14
N SER A 13 13.80 60.52 -22.84
CA SER A 13 12.81 61.12 -21.91
C SER A 13 12.60 62.64 -22.11
N PRO A 14 11.70 63.29 -21.33
CA PRO A 14 12.23 64.11 -20.21
C PRO A 14 11.33 64.27 -18.95
N SER A 15 11.97 64.82 -17.93
CA SER A 15 11.56 65.28 -16.58
C SER A 15 10.51 66.41 -16.49
N SER A 16 9.81 66.55 -15.34
CA SER A 16 10.00 67.65 -14.34
C SER A 16 8.78 67.99 -13.43
N SER A 17 9.01 67.95 -12.11
CA SER A 17 8.63 68.93 -11.03
C SER A 17 7.17 69.34 -10.66
N SER A 18 6.83 69.15 -9.37
CA SER A 18 6.46 70.14 -8.31
C SER A 18 5.24 69.73 -7.43
N THR A 19 5.41 69.37 -6.15
CA THR A 19 5.43 70.15 -4.87
C THR A 19 4.07 70.66 -4.35
N VAL A 20 3.71 70.26 -3.11
CA VAL A 20 3.16 71.05 -1.96
C VAL A 20 1.99 70.36 -1.19
N LEU A 21 2.14 70.45 0.15
CA LEU A 21 1.38 69.95 1.30
C LEU A 21 -0.01 70.57 1.59
N SER A 22 -0.70 69.96 2.57
CA SER A 22 -1.77 70.47 3.48
C SER A 22 -3.21 70.32 2.94
N GLY A 23 -4.24 69.88 3.67
CA GLY A 23 -4.45 69.58 5.09
C GLY A 23 -5.95 69.78 5.43
N HIS A 24 -6.53 68.87 6.23
CA HIS A 24 -7.80 68.95 6.99
C HIS A 24 -9.17 68.93 6.26
N GLY A 25 -10.11 68.14 6.82
CA GLY A 25 -11.55 68.44 6.81
C GLY A 25 -12.51 67.30 6.43
N THR A 26 -12.81 66.44 7.40
CA THR A 26 -14.11 65.77 7.66
C THR A 26 -15.18 65.69 6.56
N GLU A 27 -15.58 64.48 6.17
CA GLU A 27 -17.01 64.11 6.17
C GLU A 27 -17.20 62.59 6.26
N VAL A 28 -18.17 62.23 7.11
CA VAL A 28 -18.55 60.88 7.50
C VAL A 28 -19.46 60.31 6.42
N ASP A 29 -19.16 59.12 5.89
CA ASP A 29 -20.21 58.26 5.35
C ASP A 29 -19.97 56.79 5.67
N ARG A 30 -20.89 56.23 6.46
CA ARG A 30 -20.98 54.83 6.83
C ARG A 30 -21.73 54.10 5.70
N HIS A 31 -21.06 53.18 5.00
CA HIS A 31 -21.74 52.01 4.45
C HIS A 31 -20.79 50.82 4.26
N SER A 32 -20.94 49.83 5.16
CA SER A 32 -20.91 48.38 4.91
C SER A 32 -20.00 47.87 3.79
N THR A 33 -18.78 47.46 4.16
CA THR A 33 -17.89 46.66 3.31
C THR A 33 -18.29 45.18 3.38
N GLU A 34 -19.19 44.74 2.49
CA GLU A 34 -19.33 43.31 2.22
C GLU A 34 -18.08 42.79 1.49
N LEU A 35 -17.45 41.78 2.09
CA LEU A 35 -16.38 40.99 1.49
C LEU A 35 -16.89 40.33 0.20
N ARG A 36 -16.37 40.78 -0.95
CA ARG A 36 -16.50 40.06 -2.23
C ARG A 36 -15.81 38.70 -2.14
N THR A 37 -16.60 37.64 -2.13
CA THR A 37 -16.16 36.25 -2.34
C THR A 37 -15.64 36.06 -3.77
N PRO A 38 -14.61 35.21 -3.99
CA PRO A 38 -14.12 34.94 -5.33
C PRO A 38 -15.12 34.05 -6.09
N ARG A 39 -15.48 34.51 -7.29
CA ARG A 39 -16.38 33.81 -8.24
C ARG A 39 -15.84 32.43 -8.59
N SER A 40 -16.69 31.42 -8.43
CA SER A 40 -16.46 30.04 -8.88
C SER A 40 -16.66 29.92 -10.41
N HIS A 41 -15.63 29.44 -11.11
CA HIS A 41 -15.71 29.04 -12.52
C HIS A 41 -16.28 27.60 -12.69
N PRO A 42 -16.84 27.26 -13.86
CA PRO A 42 -17.83 26.18 -14.01
C PRO A 42 -17.19 24.79 -14.16
N ARG A 43 -17.24 23.97 -13.10
CA ARG A 43 -16.72 22.58 -13.11
C ARG A 43 -17.75 21.50 -13.51
N ALA A 44 -18.99 21.87 -13.84
CA ALA A 44 -20.08 20.91 -14.06
C ALA A 44 -20.26 20.42 -15.52
N HIS A 45 -19.74 21.15 -16.52
CA HIS A 45 -19.93 20.79 -17.94
C HIS A 45 -18.93 19.74 -18.47
N THR A 46 -17.72 19.68 -17.91
CA THR A 46 -16.68 18.71 -18.31
C THR A 46 -16.93 17.31 -17.75
N ALA A 47 -17.47 17.18 -16.52
CA ALA A 47 -17.79 15.87 -15.94
C ALA A 47 -18.95 15.15 -16.65
N ARG A 48 -19.98 15.90 -17.08
CA ARG A 48 -21.16 15.34 -17.80
C ARG A 48 -20.83 14.86 -19.21
N THR A 49 -19.97 15.58 -19.92
CA THR A 49 -19.52 15.20 -21.28
C THR A 49 -18.56 14.01 -21.23
N TRP A 50 -17.72 13.94 -20.20
CA TRP A 50 -16.83 12.82 -19.93
C TRP A 50 -17.59 11.53 -19.58
N ALA A 51 -18.53 11.57 -18.62
CA ALA A 51 -19.35 10.42 -18.25
C ALA A 51 -20.15 9.86 -19.43
N ARG A 52 -20.71 10.74 -20.28
CA ARG A 52 -21.42 10.34 -21.50
C ARG A 52 -20.52 9.60 -22.50
N ARG A 53 -19.26 10.03 -22.70
CA ARG A 53 -18.32 9.37 -23.63
C ARG A 53 -17.94 7.96 -23.17
N HIS A 54 -17.73 7.75 -21.87
CA HIS A 54 -17.43 6.42 -21.33
C HIS A 54 -18.63 5.47 -21.38
N LEU A 55 -19.84 5.98 -21.11
CA LEU A 55 -21.07 5.22 -21.26
C LEU A 55 -21.30 4.78 -22.71
N VAL A 56 -21.01 5.64 -23.69
CA VAL A 56 -21.12 5.28 -25.11
C VAL A 56 -20.14 4.15 -25.47
N GLY A 57 -18.87 4.24 -25.06
CA GLY A 57 -17.89 3.18 -25.31
C GLY A 57 -18.30 1.84 -24.70
N LEU A 58 -18.77 1.85 -23.46
CA LEU A 58 -19.28 0.65 -22.78
C LEU A 58 -20.50 0.05 -23.46
N SER A 59 -21.47 0.88 -23.83
CA SER A 59 -22.66 0.41 -24.54
C SER A 59 -22.31 -0.19 -25.91
N VAL A 60 -21.39 0.41 -26.65
CA VAL A 60 -20.93 -0.12 -27.95
C VAL A 60 -20.22 -1.46 -27.75
N PHE A 61 -19.31 -1.58 -26.80
CA PHE A 61 -18.62 -2.84 -26.51
C PHE A 61 -19.61 -3.94 -26.09
N ALA A 62 -20.56 -3.62 -25.20
CA ALA A 62 -21.59 -4.55 -24.76
C ALA A 62 -22.49 -5.01 -25.92
N LEU A 63 -22.86 -4.11 -26.84
CA LEU A 63 -23.60 -4.46 -28.06
C LEU A 63 -22.81 -5.37 -28.99
N LEU A 64 -21.49 -5.15 -29.15
CA LEU A 64 -20.63 -6.01 -29.96
C LEU A 64 -20.47 -7.41 -29.36
N VAL A 65 -20.31 -7.50 -28.02
CA VAL A 65 -20.29 -8.79 -27.32
C VAL A 65 -21.64 -9.50 -27.47
N LEU A 66 -22.76 -8.78 -27.36
CA LEU A 66 -24.09 -9.33 -27.58
C LEU A 66 -24.27 -9.82 -29.03
N TYR A 67 -23.80 -9.04 -30.01
CA TYR A 67 -23.79 -9.40 -31.43
C TYR A 67 -23.01 -10.71 -31.67
N ALA A 68 -21.78 -10.81 -31.13
CA ALA A 68 -20.95 -12.01 -31.22
C ALA A 68 -21.56 -13.24 -30.53
N ALA A 69 -22.31 -13.04 -29.45
CA ALA A 69 -22.92 -14.13 -28.68
C ALA A 69 -24.25 -14.61 -29.28
N VAL A 70 -25.12 -13.68 -29.71
CA VAL A 70 -26.51 -13.98 -30.09
C VAL A 70 -26.65 -14.33 -31.55
N VAL A 71 -25.98 -13.61 -32.45
CA VAL A 71 -26.21 -13.79 -33.90
C VAL A 71 -25.84 -15.20 -34.37
N PRO A 72 -24.69 -15.79 -34.00
CA PRO A 72 -24.36 -17.17 -34.39
C PRO A 72 -25.28 -18.25 -33.80
N ILE A 73 -26.07 -17.92 -32.77
CA ILE A 73 -27.04 -18.85 -32.16
C ILE A 73 -28.41 -18.70 -32.82
N ALA A 74 -28.78 -17.46 -33.18
CA ALA A 74 -30.09 -17.13 -33.73
C ALA A 74 -30.17 -17.31 -35.25
N PHE A 75 -29.05 -17.17 -35.95
CA PHE A 75 -28.96 -17.23 -37.40
C PHE A 75 -27.88 -18.22 -37.82
N ASP A 76 -28.21 -19.10 -38.75
CA ASP A 76 -27.26 -20.04 -39.36
C ASP A 76 -26.66 -19.38 -40.60
N ALA A 77 -25.32 -19.43 -40.75
CA ALA A 77 -24.65 -18.94 -41.95
C ALA A 77 -25.00 -19.79 -43.19
N GLY A 78 -25.54 -21.00 -42.97
CA GLY A 78 -25.99 -21.90 -44.01
C GLY A 78 -24.85 -22.71 -44.63
N ASN A 79 -25.12 -23.32 -45.78
CA ASN A 79 -24.10 -24.05 -46.55
C ASN A 79 -23.48 -23.16 -47.63
N PRO A 80 -22.20 -23.38 -48.01
CA PRO A 80 -21.54 -22.59 -49.05
C PRO A 80 -22.33 -22.67 -50.37
N SER A 81 -22.62 -21.50 -50.95
CA SER A 81 -23.42 -21.34 -52.16
C SER A 81 -22.71 -20.41 -53.15
N PHE A 82 -21.99 -20.99 -54.11
CA PHE A 82 -21.30 -20.21 -55.15
C PHE A 82 -22.25 -19.39 -56.05
N ALA A 83 -23.53 -19.78 -56.12
CA ALA A 83 -24.55 -19.00 -56.83
C ALA A 83 -24.82 -17.65 -56.15
N ASN A 84 -24.64 -17.59 -54.83
CA ASN A 84 -24.82 -16.39 -54.03
C ASN A 84 -23.48 -15.77 -53.62
N ALA A 85 -22.35 -16.19 -54.20
CA ALA A 85 -21.04 -15.64 -53.86
C ALA A 85 -20.93 -14.17 -54.29
N LEU A 86 -20.32 -13.35 -53.45
CA LEU A 86 -20.02 -11.94 -53.72
C LEU A 86 -21.25 -11.11 -54.15
N GLN A 87 -22.40 -11.35 -53.51
CA GLN A 87 -23.57 -10.49 -53.63
C GLN A 87 -23.39 -9.23 -52.77
N SER A 88 -23.68 -8.07 -53.37
CA SER A 88 -23.68 -6.79 -52.67
C SER A 88 -24.72 -6.77 -51.54
N PRO A 89 -24.58 -5.87 -50.55
CA PRO A 89 -25.54 -5.74 -49.46
C PRO A 89 -26.99 -5.57 -49.94
N THR A 90 -27.89 -6.43 -49.47
CA THR A 90 -29.34 -6.40 -49.76
C THR A 90 -30.14 -6.51 -48.47
N ALA A 91 -31.48 -6.42 -48.54
CA ALA A 91 -32.35 -6.63 -47.38
C ALA A 91 -32.29 -8.07 -46.85
N GLU A 92 -31.95 -9.04 -47.69
CA GLU A 92 -31.76 -10.44 -47.32
C GLU A 92 -30.35 -10.66 -46.73
N HIS A 93 -29.32 -10.05 -47.33
CA HIS A 93 -27.94 -10.10 -46.86
C HIS A 93 -27.46 -8.71 -46.43
N VAL A 94 -27.68 -8.35 -45.15
CA VAL A 94 -27.46 -6.99 -44.63
C VAL A 94 -26.02 -6.49 -44.87
N PHE A 95 -25.03 -7.37 -44.77
CA PHE A 95 -23.62 -7.05 -45.05
C PHE A 95 -23.14 -7.56 -46.42
N GLY A 96 -24.04 -8.15 -47.22
CA GLY A 96 -23.71 -8.90 -48.43
C GLY A 96 -23.22 -10.31 -48.11
N THR A 97 -22.73 -11.00 -49.14
CA THR A 97 -22.16 -12.34 -49.01
C THR A 97 -20.66 -12.34 -49.33
N ASP A 98 -19.96 -13.37 -48.84
CA ASP A 98 -18.53 -13.56 -49.07
C ASP A 98 -18.22 -14.41 -50.33
N HIS A 99 -16.94 -14.72 -50.53
CA HIS A 99 -16.42 -15.54 -51.62
C HIS A 99 -17.10 -16.92 -51.75
N PHE A 100 -17.54 -17.50 -50.64
CA PHE A 100 -18.17 -18.82 -50.59
C PHE A 100 -19.70 -18.73 -50.56
N GLY A 101 -20.25 -17.50 -50.56
CA GLY A 101 -21.68 -17.24 -50.54
C GLY A 101 -22.33 -17.32 -49.15
N PHE A 102 -21.55 -17.28 -48.07
CA PHE A 102 -22.14 -17.18 -46.72
C PHE A 102 -22.57 -15.74 -46.44
N ASP A 103 -23.57 -15.59 -45.56
CA ASP A 103 -24.00 -14.29 -45.08
C ASP A 103 -22.92 -13.62 -44.21
N LEU A 104 -22.42 -12.48 -44.67
CA LEU A 104 -21.31 -11.77 -44.02
C LEU A 104 -21.71 -11.21 -42.65
N PHE A 105 -23.00 -10.95 -42.38
CA PHE A 105 -23.47 -10.50 -41.07
C PHE A 105 -23.36 -11.60 -40.02
N VAL A 106 -23.71 -12.84 -40.36
CA VAL A 106 -23.56 -13.98 -39.45
C VAL A 106 -22.09 -14.35 -39.30
N ARG A 107 -21.37 -14.45 -40.43
CA ARG A 107 -19.95 -14.86 -40.43
C ARG A 107 -19.03 -13.87 -39.71
N THR A 108 -19.33 -12.57 -39.78
CA THR A 108 -18.61 -11.55 -39.01
C THR A 108 -18.87 -11.69 -37.50
N ALA A 109 -20.08 -12.08 -37.09
CA ALA A 109 -20.40 -12.33 -35.68
C ALA A 109 -19.67 -13.55 -35.13
N GLU A 110 -19.63 -14.65 -35.91
CA GLU A 110 -18.87 -15.86 -35.57
C GLU A 110 -17.38 -15.56 -35.42
N SER A 111 -16.83 -14.80 -36.37
CA SER A 111 -15.43 -14.39 -36.39
C SER A 111 -15.08 -13.48 -35.22
N LEU A 112 -15.96 -12.52 -34.88
CA LEU A 112 -15.80 -11.67 -33.71
C LEU A 112 -15.83 -12.50 -32.40
N ARG A 113 -16.69 -13.51 -32.30
CA ARG A 113 -16.77 -14.41 -31.13
C ARG A 113 -15.45 -15.13 -30.89
N VAL A 114 -14.85 -15.68 -31.95
CA VAL A 114 -13.55 -16.38 -31.86
C VAL A 114 -12.42 -15.41 -31.52
N SER A 115 -12.32 -14.27 -32.21
CA SER A 115 -11.30 -13.26 -31.93
C SER A 115 -11.41 -12.69 -30.52
N LEU A 116 -12.63 -12.45 -30.00
CA LEU A 116 -12.86 -12.03 -28.61
C LEU A 116 -12.45 -13.10 -27.60
N PHE A 117 -12.76 -14.38 -27.88
CA PHE A 117 -12.36 -15.48 -27.01
C PHE A 117 -10.84 -15.58 -26.91
N ILE A 118 -10.14 -15.63 -28.04
CA ILE A 118 -8.67 -15.72 -28.08
C ILE A 118 -8.04 -14.49 -27.44
N GLY A 119 -8.53 -13.29 -27.76
CA GLY A 119 -8.04 -12.03 -27.21
C GLY A 119 -8.25 -11.93 -25.69
N LEU A 120 -9.41 -12.35 -25.17
CA LEU A 120 -9.69 -12.35 -23.73
C LEU A 120 -8.83 -13.38 -22.99
N THR A 121 -8.68 -14.59 -23.53
CA THR A 121 -7.82 -15.61 -22.93
C THR A 121 -6.36 -15.16 -22.92
N ALA A 122 -5.86 -14.59 -24.02
CA ALA A 122 -4.53 -14.03 -24.10
C ALA A 122 -4.32 -12.89 -23.10
N ALA A 123 -5.26 -11.95 -23.00
CA ALA A 123 -5.20 -10.85 -22.05
C ALA A 123 -5.24 -11.33 -20.59
N ALA A 124 -6.07 -12.34 -20.28
CA ALA A 124 -6.14 -12.94 -18.95
C ALA A 124 -4.83 -13.65 -18.58
N THR A 125 -4.26 -14.45 -19.49
CA THR A 125 -2.97 -15.12 -19.28
C THR A 125 -1.82 -14.12 -19.14
N ALA A 126 -1.76 -13.10 -20.00
CA ALA A 126 -0.79 -12.01 -19.90
C ALA A 126 -0.91 -11.27 -18.56
N THR A 127 -2.14 -11.01 -18.11
CA THR A 127 -2.41 -10.33 -16.84
C THR A 127 -1.99 -11.21 -15.66
N ALA A 128 -2.31 -12.50 -15.67
CA ALA A 128 -1.91 -13.43 -14.62
C ALA A 128 -0.37 -13.49 -14.51
N LEU A 129 0.34 -13.58 -15.63
CA LEU A 129 1.79 -13.55 -15.67
C LEU A 129 2.34 -12.22 -15.15
N GLY A 130 1.76 -11.09 -15.60
CA GLY A 130 2.17 -9.76 -15.16
C GLY A 130 1.93 -9.53 -13.67
N VAL A 131 0.78 -9.97 -13.14
CA VAL A 131 0.46 -9.92 -11.71
C VAL A 131 1.46 -10.74 -10.90
N PHE A 132 1.77 -11.96 -11.35
CA PHE A 132 2.75 -12.82 -10.69
C PHE A 132 4.13 -12.15 -10.63
N VAL A 133 4.65 -11.66 -11.77
CA VAL A 133 5.95 -10.99 -11.82
C VAL A 133 5.95 -9.69 -11.02
N GLY A 134 4.90 -8.88 -11.13
CA GLY A 134 4.77 -7.61 -10.42
C GLY A 134 4.70 -7.78 -8.89
N LEU A 135 3.92 -8.75 -8.41
CA LEU A 135 3.82 -9.10 -7.00
C LEU A 135 5.14 -9.65 -6.46
N LEU A 136 5.80 -10.52 -7.20
CA LEU A 136 7.08 -11.12 -6.79
C LEU A 136 8.20 -10.07 -6.74
N ALA A 137 8.30 -9.23 -7.77
CA ALA A 137 9.28 -8.14 -7.84
C ALA A 137 9.08 -7.13 -6.71
N ALA A 138 7.87 -6.59 -6.55
CA ALA A 138 7.58 -5.59 -5.51
C ALA A 138 7.58 -6.18 -4.10
N GLY A 139 7.11 -7.42 -3.94
CA GLY A 139 6.99 -8.11 -2.68
C GLY A 139 8.37 -8.42 -2.08
N LEU A 140 9.23 -9.10 -2.84
CA LEU A 140 10.58 -9.46 -2.37
C LEU A 140 11.50 -8.23 -2.36
N GLY A 141 11.40 -7.34 -3.35
CA GLY A 141 12.27 -6.16 -3.45
C GLY A 141 13.73 -6.48 -3.77
N GLY A 142 14.61 -5.50 -3.54
CA GLY A 142 16.06 -5.67 -3.62
C GLY A 142 16.56 -6.13 -4.98
N VAL A 143 17.40 -7.17 -4.98
CA VAL A 143 18.00 -7.74 -6.20
C VAL A 143 16.93 -8.37 -7.10
N VAL A 144 15.94 -9.04 -6.52
CA VAL A 144 14.86 -9.70 -7.27
C VAL A 144 14.08 -8.67 -8.09
N ASP A 145 13.70 -7.55 -7.47
CA ASP A 145 13.01 -6.46 -8.16
C ASP A 145 13.85 -5.91 -9.32
N ARG A 146 15.15 -5.68 -9.08
CA ARG A 146 16.09 -5.17 -10.09
C ARG A 146 16.22 -6.12 -11.28
N ILE A 147 16.37 -7.42 -11.04
CA ILE A 147 16.47 -8.43 -12.10
C ILE A 147 15.15 -8.53 -12.86
N ALA A 148 14.01 -8.61 -12.16
CA ALA A 148 12.70 -8.71 -12.78
C ALA A 148 12.41 -7.51 -13.69
N MET A 149 12.72 -6.29 -13.24
CA MET A 149 12.56 -5.09 -14.06
C MET A 149 13.54 -5.04 -15.23
N ARG A 150 14.76 -5.58 -15.09
CA ARG A 150 15.70 -5.67 -16.21
C ARG A 150 15.22 -6.63 -17.30
N ILE A 151 14.65 -7.78 -16.92
CA ILE A 151 14.02 -8.72 -17.84
C ILE A 151 12.83 -8.05 -18.54
N ASN A 152 11.99 -7.37 -17.77
CA ASN A 152 10.85 -6.63 -18.30
C ASN A 152 11.28 -5.56 -19.33
N ASP A 153 12.35 -4.82 -19.05
CA ASP A 153 12.90 -3.82 -19.97
C ASP A 153 13.44 -4.46 -21.25
N ALA A 154 14.10 -5.62 -21.14
CA ALA A 154 14.58 -6.38 -22.29
C ALA A 154 13.42 -6.87 -23.18
N VAL A 155 12.33 -7.38 -22.59
CA VAL A 155 11.13 -7.79 -23.35
C VAL A 155 10.52 -6.62 -24.12
N ASN A 156 10.44 -5.44 -23.50
CA ASN A 156 9.91 -4.24 -24.18
C ASN A 156 10.81 -3.71 -25.30
N ALA A 157 12.09 -4.07 -25.32
CA ALA A 157 13.00 -3.69 -26.40
C ALA A 157 12.76 -4.51 -27.68
N ILE A 158 12.09 -5.67 -27.58
CA ILE A 158 11.81 -6.54 -28.71
C ILE A 158 10.50 -6.07 -29.39
N PRO A 159 10.49 -5.87 -30.73
CA PRO A 159 9.25 -5.62 -31.45
C PRO A 159 8.28 -6.79 -31.29
N HIS A 160 7.18 -6.57 -30.56
CA HIS A 160 6.21 -7.60 -30.18
C HIS A 160 5.64 -8.34 -31.41
N LEU A 161 5.33 -7.63 -32.49
CA LEU A 161 4.78 -8.23 -33.71
C LEU A 161 5.75 -9.25 -34.32
N ILE A 162 7.04 -8.95 -34.36
CA ILE A 162 8.06 -9.86 -34.92
C ILE A 162 8.14 -11.13 -34.07
N LEU A 163 8.21 -10.99 -32.74
CA LEU A 163 8.27 -12.14 -31.84
C LEU A 163 7.01 -13.02 -31.94
N THR A 164 5.83 -12.39 -31.97
CA THR A 164 4.56 -13.09 -32.15
C THR A 164 4.50 -13.84 -33.48
N VAL A 165 4.87 -13.19 -34.58
CA VAL A 165 4.94 -13.81 -35.92
C VAL A 165 5.86 -15.02 -35.93
N VAL A 166 7.05 -14.91 -35.35
CA VAL A 166 8.01 -16.04 -35.29
C VAL A 166 7.44 -17.21 -34.48
N ILE A 167 6.89 -16.95 -33.29
CA ILE A 167 6.34 -18.02 -32.43
C ILE A 167 5.17 -18.71 -33.13
N VAL A 168 4.23 -17.94 -33.68
CA VAL A 168 3.04 -18.50 -34.32
C VAL A 168 3.39 -19.24 -35.61
N ALA A 169 4.37 -18.74 -36.39
CA ALA A 169 4.87 -19.44 -37.57
C ALA A 169 5.52 -20.80 -37.27
N LEU A 170 6.08 -20.98 -36.06
CA LEU A 170 6.61 -22.28 -35.61
C LEU A 170 5.52 -23.28 -35.22
N PHE A 171 4.34 -22.79 -34.83
CA PHE A 171 3.21 -23.58 -34.32
C PHE A 171 1.91 -23.19 -35.04
N GLN A 172 1.91 -23.28 -36.38
CA GLN A 172 0.80 -22.86 -37.23
C GLN A 172 -0.52 -23.57 -36.84
N GLY A 173 -1.63 -22.84 -36.87
CA GLY A 173 -2.94 -23.36 -36.49
C GLY A 173 -3.15 -23.63 -35.00
N SER A 174 -2.15 -23.35 -34.13
CA SER A 174 -2.30 -23.53 -32.69
C SER A 174 -2.83 -22.25 -32.02
N VAL A 175 -4.08 -22.28 -31.56
CA VAL A 175 -4.65 -21.22 -30.71
C VAL A 175 -3.80 -20.99 -29.45
N ALA A 176 -3.24 -22.06 -28.88
CA ALA A 176 -2.37 -21.97 -27.71
C ALA A 176 -1.07 -21.20 -28.01
N ALA A 177 -0.52 -21.31 -29.22
CA ALA A 177 0.67 -20.54 -29.62
C ALA A 177 0.34 -19.05 -29.81
N ILE A 178 -0.85 -18.72 -30.34
CA ILE A 178 -1.33 -17.33 -30.44
C ILE A 178 -1.51 -16.74 -29.04
N VAL A 179 -2.21 -17.44 -28.15
CA VAL A 179 -2.42 -17.02 -26.76
C VAL A 179 -1.08 -16.86 -26.02
N GLY A 180 -0.19 -17.85 -26.14
CA GLY A 180 1.12 -17.84 -25.48
C GLY A 180 2.05 -16.72 -25.97
N SER A 181 2.07 -16.46 -27.28
CA SER A 181 2.89 -15.40 -27.87
C SER A 181 2.42 -14.00 -27.46
N ILE A 182 1.11 -13.76 -27.45
CA ILE A 182 0.53 -12.51 -26.96
C ILE A 182 0.79 -12.37 -25.44
N ALA A 183 0.60 -13.44 -24.67
CA ALA A 183 0.86 -13.43 -23.23
C ALA A 183 2.32 -13.11 -22.89
N LEU A 184 3.27 -13.70 -23.62
CA LEU A 184 4.71 -13.49 -23.45
C LEU A 184 5.17 -12.08 -23.82
N THR A 185 4.47 -11.40 -24.73
CA THR A 185 4.80 -10.05 -25.18
C THR A 185 4.12 -8.97 -24.35
N HIS A 186 2.91 -9.22 -23.83
CA HIS A 186 2.06 -8.18 -23.23
C HIS A 186 1.93 -8.24 -21.70
N TRP A 187 2.59 -9.18 -21.01
CA TRP A 187 2.59 -9.22 -19.55
C TRP A 187 3.34 -8.04 -18.90
N SER A 188 4.31 -7.45 -19.61
CA SER A 188 5.25 -6.45 -19.09
C SER A 188 4.56 -5.15 -18.60
N PRO A 189 3.67 -4.50 -19.38
CA PRO A 189 2.92 -3.34 -18.90
C PRO A 189 2.12 -3.63 -17.64
N VAL A 190 1.49 -4.82 -17.54
CA VAL A 190 0.73 -5.24 -16.37
C VAL A 190 1.64 -5.40 -15.15
N ALA A 191 2.81 -6.03 -15.31
CA ALA A 191 3.78 -6.20 -14.23
C ALA A 191 4.22 -4.86 -13.63
N ARG A 192 4.45 -3.84 -14.46
CA ARG A 192 4.81 -2.49 -14.00
C ARG A 192 3.70 -1.82 -13.21
N ILE A 193 2.45 -1.92 -13.68
CA ILE A 193 1.27 -1.35 -13.00
C ILE A 193 1.04 -2.03 -11.65
N VAL A 194 1.11 -3.37 -11.61
CA VAL A 194 0.95 -4.14 -10.39
C VAL A 194 2.08 -3.82 -9.41
N ARG A 195 3.34 -3.78 -9.89
CA ARG A 195 4.50 -3.43 -9.07
C ARG A 195 4.33 -2.07 -8.40
N SER A 196 3.91 -1.04 -9.14
CA SER A 196 3.73 0.31 -8.58
C SER A 196 2.63 0.35 -7.51
N ALA A 197 1.51 -0.36 -7.74
CA ALA A 197 0.43 -0.49 -6.76
C ALA A 197 0.89 -1.19 -5.48
N VAL A 198 1.67 -2.28 -5.61
CA VAL A 198 2.18 -3.06 -4.48
C VAL A 198 3.21 -2.28 -3.67
N LEU A 199 4.12 -1.55 -4.32
CA LEU A 199 5.12 -0.72 -3.63
C LEU A 199 4.47 0.35 -2.75
N ALA A 200 3.37 0.95 -3.21
CA ALA A 200 2.62 1.94 -2.43
C ALA A 200 1.98 1.36 -1.15
N VAL A 201 1.65 0.07 -1.15
CA VAL A 201 1.04 -0.62 0.01
C VAL A 201 2.09 -1.28 0.89
N ARG A 202 3.22 -1.73 0.34
CA ARG A 202 4.30 -2.38 1.09
C ARG A 202 4.83 -1.51 2.23
N THR A 203 4.88 -0.20 2.03
CA THR A 203 5.34 0.78 3.04
C THR A 203 4.23 1.28 3.95
N ALA A 204 3.00 0.80 3.80
CA ALA A 204 1.88 1.21 4.64
C ALA A 204 2.02 0.63 6.05
N GLU A 205 1.57 1.37 7.05
CA GLU A 205 1.65 0.97 8.45
C GLU A 205 0.91 -0.33 8.73
N THR A 206 -0.24 -0.58 8.07
CA THR A 206 -0.95 -1.87 8.11
C THR A 206 -0.05 -3.08 7.85
N VAL A 207 0.87 -2.98 6.89
CA VAL A 207 1.79 -4.05 6.53
C VAL A 207 2.87 -4.20 7.58
N GLN A 208 3.41 -3.09 8.08
CA GLN A 208 4.39 -3.11 9.16
C GLN A 208 3.82 -3.71 10.45
N CYS A 209 2.57 -3.37 10.82
CA CYS A 209 1.89 -3.95 11.97
C CYS A 209 1.67 -5.45 11.81
N SER A 210 1.31 -5.90 10.61
CA SER A 210 1.17 -7.32 10.32
C SER A 210 2.48 -8.06 10.53
N TYR A 211 3.60 -7.50 10.05
CA TYR A 211 4.93 -8.06 10.34
C TYR A 211 5.30 -8.00 11.82
N GLY A 212 4.94 -6.91 12.52
CA GLY A 212 5.11 -6.74 13.96
C GLY A 212 4.30 -7.72 14.80
N ALA A 213 3.18 -8.21 14.26
CA ALA A 213 2.38 -9.29 14.83
C ALA A 213 2.82 -10.70 14.37
N GLY A 214 4.02 -10.84 13.80
CA GLY A 214 4.61 -12.13 13.41
C GLY A 214 4.13 -12.68 12.06
N ALA A 215 3.43 -11.91 11.22
CA ALA A 215 2.97 -12.41 9.93
C ALA A 215 4.13 -12.76 8.97
N SER A 216 4.02 -13.91 8.30
CA SER A 216 4.98 -14.31 7.26
C SER A 216 4.78 -13.51 5.97
N PHE A 217 5.84 -13.43 5.15
CA PHE A 217 5.79 -12.75 3.86
C PHE A 217 4.66 -13.29 2.95
N GLY A 218 4.50 -14.61 2.84
CA GLY A 218 3.45 -15.21 2.02
C GLY A 218 2.03 -14.86 2.51
N TRP A 219 1.86 -14.77 3.83
CA TRP A 219 0.60 -14.33 4.41
C TRP A 219 0.32 -12.86 4.07
N VAL A 220 1.31 -11.99 4.23
CA VAL A 220 1.20 -10.56 3.89
C VAL A 220 0.92 -10.34 2.41
N LEU A 221 1.61 -11.11 1.56
CA LEU A 221 1.43 -11.10 0.11
C LEU A 221 -0.03 -11.41 -0.27
N ARG A 222 -0.60 -12.48 0.30
CA ARG A 222 -1.97 -12.92 -0.02
C ARG A 222 -3.05 -12.01 0.58
N LYS A 223 -2.85 -11.49 1.79
CA LYS A 223 -3.87 -10.75 2.54
C LYS A 223 -3.85 -9.24 2.31
N HIS A 224 -2.69 -8.64 2.05
CA HIS A 224 -2.55 -7.19 1.86
C HIS A 224 -2.13 -6.81 0.44
N LEU A 225 -1.07 -7.42 -0.08
CA LEU A 225 -0.46 -6.96 -1.35
C LEU A 225 -1.26 -7.37 -2.59
N ALA A 226 -1.65 -8.64 -2.70
CA ALA A 226 -2.40 -9.14 -3.86
C ALA A 226 -3.81 -8.50 -3.97
N PRO A 227 -4.60 -8.36 -2.89
CA PRO A 227 -5.88 -7.67 -2.96
C PRO A 227 -5.74 -6.20 -3.37
N ALA A 228 -4.69 -5.51 -2.90
CA ALA A 228 -4.41 -4.13 -3.28
C ALA A 228 -4.12 -3.96 -4.78
N ALA A 229 -3.47 -4.94 -5.39
CA ALA A 229 -3.15 -4.93 -6.82
C ALA A 229 -4.31 -5.43 -7.72
N SER A 230 -5.25 -6.19 -7.16
CA SER A 230 -6.29 -6.87 -7.95
C SER A 230 -7.15 -5.93 -8.80
N GLY A 231 -7.52 -4.76 -8.26
CA GLY A 231 -8.28 -3.75 -9.00
C GLY A 231 -7.52 -3.20 -10.21
N GLN A 232 -6.23 -2.90 -10.04
CA GLN A 232 -5.38 -2.43 -11.13
C GLN A 232 -5.09 -3.53 -12.16
N ALA A 233 -4.94 -4.77 -11.71
CA ALA A 233 -4.80 -5.92 -12.59
C ALA A 233 -6.06 -6.14 -13.45
N LEU A 234 -7.25 -6.02 -12.87
CA LEU A 234 -8.52 -6.14 -13.59
C LEU A 234 -8.68 -5.05 -14.66
N VAL A 235 -8.33 -3.80 -14.31
CA VAL A 235 -8.33 -2.68 -15.25
C VAL A 235 -7.31 -2.93 -16.37
N ALA A 236 -6.10 -3.41 -16.04
CA ALA A 236 -5.07 -3.73 -17.00
C ALA A 236 -5.49 -4.86 -17.96
N MET A 237 -6.16 -5.90 -17.46
CA MET A 237 -6.75 -6.97 -18.29
C MET A 237 -7.78 -6.41 -19.26
N ALA A 238 -8.71 -5.59 -18.79
CA ALA A 238 -9.73 -4.96 -19.63
C ALA A 238 -9.12 -4.02 -20.68
N MET A 239 -8.03 -3.31 -20.34
CA MET A 239 -7.23 -2.50 -21.27
C MET A 239 -6.50 -3.34 -22.31
N LEU A 240 -6.09 -4.56 -21.95
CA LEU A 240 -5.28 -5.41 -22.79
C LEU A 240 -6.11 -6.21 -23.79
N THR A 241 -7.34 -6.61 -23.45
CA THR A 241 -8.22 -7.39 -24.34
C THR A 241 -8.34 -6.80 -25.75
N PRO A 242 -8.62 -5.50 -25.95
CA PRO A 242 -8.76 -4.93 -27.30
C PRO A 242 -7.44 -4.96 -28.09
N HIS A 243 -6.30 -4.77 -27.42
CA HIS A 243 -4.97 -4.93 -28.03
C HIS A 243 -4.70 -6.39 -28.41
N ALA A 244 -5.08 -7.35 -27.56
CA ALA A 244 -4.91 -8.76 -27.82
C ALA A 244 -5.75 -9.23 -29.03
N VAL A 245 -7.01 -8.76 -29.12
CA VAL A 245 -7.88 -9.00 -30.30
C VAL A 245 -7.23 -8.44 -31.57
N TRP A 246 -6.71 -7.21 -31.52
CA TRP A 246 -6.01 -6.61 -32.66
C TRP A 246 -4.78 -7.43 -33.09
N HIS A 247 -3.98 -7.91 -32.13
CA HIS A 247 -2.79 -8.72 -32.42
C HIS A 247 -3.14 -10.08 -33.01
N GLU A 248 -4.12 -10.78 -32.44
CA GLU A 248 -4.66 -12.03 -33.00
C GLU A 248 -5.10 -11.81 -34.45
N SER A 249 -5.96 -10.81 -34.69
CA SER A 249 -6.48 -10.54 -36.03
C SER A 249 -5.38 -10.13 -37.01
N THR A 250 -4.32 -9.46 -36.56
CA THR A 250 -3.15 -9.13 -37.40
C THR A 250 -2.39 -10.39 -37.82
N VAL A 251 -2.17 -11.33 -36.90
CA VAL A 251 -1.42 -12.57 -37.18
C VAL A 251 -2.24 -13.50 -38.08
N SER A 252 -3.54 -13.60 -37.83
CA SER A 252 -4.49 -14.35 -38.66
C SER A 252 -4.63 -13.72 -40.07
N PHE A 253 -4.63 -12.38 -40.18
CA PHE A 253 -4.61 -11.68 -41.47
C PHE A 253 -3.34 -11.90 -42.29
N LEU A 254 -2.21 -12.17 -41.63
CA LEU A 254 -0.94 -12.51 -42.29
C LEU A 254 -0.88 -13.99 -42.73
N GLY A 255 -1.94 -14.77 -42.49
CA GLY A 255 -2.00 -16.19 -42.83
C GLY A 255 -1.14 -17.08 -41.92
N LEU A 256 -0.66 -16.55 -40.80
CA LEU A 256 0.18 -17.30 -39.85
C LEU A 256 -0.61 -17.89 -38.69
N GLY A 257 -1.75 -17.27 -38.36
CA GLY A 257 -2.57 -17.60 -37.20
C GLY A 257 -3.41 -18.86 -37.38
N ILE A 258 -4.72 -18.69 -37.23
CA ILE A 258 -5.69 -19.77 -37.36
C ILE A 258 -5.79 -20.18 -38.83
N GLN A 259 -6.12 -21.44 -39.09
CA GLN A 259 -6.34 -21.94 -40.44
C GLN A 259 -7.50 -21.18 -41.13
N ALA A 260 -7.44 -21.05 -42.45
CA ALA A 260 -8.35 -20.22 -43.23
C ALA A 260 -9.81 -20.71 -43.25
N ASP A 261 -10.05 -21.96 -42.84
CA ASP A 261 -11.37 -22.57 -42.68
C ASP A 261 -12.04 -22.20 -41.35
N GLU A 262 -11.27 -21.77 -40.34
CA GLU A 262 -11.81 -21.31 -39.06
C GLU A 262 -12.14 -19.80 -39.08
N PRO A 263 -13.32 -19.40 -38.57
CA PRO A 263 -13.77 -18.02 -38.60
C PRO A 263 -13.05 -17.17 -37.55
N SER A 264 -12.20 -16.25 -37.98
CA SER A 264 -11.63 -15.16 -37.18
C SER A 264 -11.72 -13.85 -37.96
N LEU A 265 -11.67 -12.71 -37.28
CA LEU A 265 -11.74 -11.42 -37.99
C LEU A 265 -10.55 -11.23 -38.93
N GLY A 266 -9.37 -11.73 -38.54
CA GLY A 266 -8.17 -11.69 -39.38
C GLY A 266 -8.30 -12.56 -40.64
N THR A 267 -8.82 -13.78 -40.52
CA THR A 267 -9.00 -14.69 -41.66
C THR A 267 -10.03 -14.16 -42.66
N LEU A 268 -11.14 -13.56 -42.17
CA LEU A 268 -12.10 -12.88 -43.05
C LEU A 268 -11.46 -11.73 -43.83
N MET A 269 -10.63 -10.93 -43.18
CA MET A 269 -9.96 -9.81 -43.83
C MET A 269 -8.88 -10.27 -44.83
N ASP A 270 -8.23 -11.41 -44.60
CA ASP A 270 -7.26 -11.98 -45.55
C ASP A 270 -7.96 -12.45 -46.84
N LEU A 271 -9.07 -13.19 -46.71
CA LEU A 271 -9.92 -13.60 -47.84
C LEU A 271 -10.45 -12.39 -48.63
N ALA A 272 -10.87 -11.34 -47.93
CA ALA A 272 -11.38 -10.13 -48.56
C ALA A 272 -10.36 -9.42 -49.46
N ARG A 273 -9.04 -9.68 -49.30
CA ARG A 273 -8.00 -9.09 -50.15
C ARG A 273 -8.20 -9.44 -51.63
N GLU A 274 -8.61 -10.67 -51.91
CA GLU A 274 -8.93 -11.09 -53.28
C GLU A 274 -10.28 -10.53 -53.73
N ASP A 275 -11.29 -10.56 -52.85
CA ASP A 275 -12.67 -10.15 -53.16
C ASP A 275 -12.79 -8.65 -53.52
N ILE A 276 -11.96 -7.79 -52.92
CA ILE A 276 -11.89 -6.36 -53.25
C ILE A 276 -11.52 -6.15 -54.71
N THR A 277 -10.60 -6.96 -55.25
CA THR A 277 -10.18 -6.83 -56.66
C THR A 277 -11.31 -7.18 -57.63
N ARG A 278 -12.33 -7.94 -57.16
CA ARG A 278 -13.55 -8.28 -57.89
C ARG A 278 -14.69 -7.27 -57.67
N GLY A 279 -14.44 -6.18 -56.95
CA GLY A 279 -15.42 -5.13 -56.66
C GLY A 279 -16.24 -5.33 -55.38
N ALA A 280 -16.01 -6.42 -54.63
CA ALA A 280 -16.73 -6.73 -53.40
C ALA A 280 -16.13 -6.02 -52.17
N TRP A 281 -16.17 -4.69 -52.17
CA TRP A 281 -15.60 -3.86 -51.10
C TRP A 281 -16.23 -4.11 -49.72
N TRP A 282 -17.50 -4.57 -49.67
CA TRP A 282 -18.21 -4.87 -48.42
C TRP A 282 -17.56 -6.02 -47.62
N ALA A 283 -16.95 -6.98 -48.32
CA ALA A 283 -16.25 -8.12 -47.72
C ALA A 283 -15.12 -7.71 -46.76
N LEU A 284 -14.50 -6.54 -46.99
CA LEU A 284 -13.50 -5.97 -46.09
C LEU A 284 -14.10 -4.96 -45.11
N VAL A 285 -14.97 -4.06 -45.58
CA VAL A 285 -15.41 -2.89 -44.81
C VAL A 285 -16.16 -3.30 -43.54
N PHE A 286 -17.07 -4.27 -43.60
CA PHE A 286 -17.86 -4.65 -42.42
C PHE A 286 -17.03 -5.36 -41.35
N PRO A 287 -16.25 -6.42 -41.66
CA PRO A 287 -15.36 -7.04 -40.67
C PRO A 287 -14.35 -6.06 -40.09
N ALA A 288 -13.74 -5.21 -40.92
CA ALA A 288 -12.79 -4.20 -40.46
C ALA A 288 -13.44 -3.13 -39.57
N ALA A 289 -14.67 -2.70 -39.87
CA ALA A 289 -15.42 -1.77 -39.02
C ALA A 289 -15.75 -2.38 -37.66
N ILE A 290 -16.12 -3.67 -37.61
CA ILE A 290 -16.36 -4.39 -36.36
C ILE A 290 -15.08 -4.52 -35.52
N LEU A 291 -13.95 -4.84 -36.14
CA LEU A 291 -12.65 -4.85 -35.46
C LEU A 291 -12.30 -3.45 -34.91
N LEU A 292 -12.49 -2.40 -35.71
CA LEU A 292 -12.24 -1.01 -35.31
C LEU A 292 -13.14 -0.58 -34.15
N LEU A 293 -14.45 -0.89 -34.21
CA LEU A 293 -15.39 -0.57 -33.13
C LEU A 293 -15.05 -1.35 -31.85
N THR A 294 -14.66 -2.61 -31.96
CA THR A 294 -14.24 -3.45 -30.82
C THR A 294 -13.01 -2.86 -30.14
N THR A 295 -12.02 -2.45 -30.94
CA THR A 295 -10.78 -1.85 -30.40
C THR A 295 -10.99 -0.46 -29.80
N LEU A 296 -11.71 0.42 -30.48
CA LEU A 296 -12.00 1.78 -29.99
C LEU A 296 -12.90 1.79 -28.76
N SER A 297 -13.93 0.94 -28.71
CA SER A 297 -14.82 0.83 -27.55
C SER A 297 -14.05 0.31 -26.34
N GLY A 298 -13.18 -0.68 -26.53
CA GLY A 298 -12.27 -1.19 -25.51
C GLY A 298 -11.32 -0.15 -24.92
N VAL A 299 -10.70 0.69 -25.76
CA VAL A 299 -9.82 1.79 -25.29
C VAL A 299 -10.63 2.90 -24.59
N SER A 300 -11.87 3.15 -25.01
CA SER A 300 -12.74 4.15 -24.38
C SER A 300 -13.17 3.75 -22.95
N LEU A 301 -13.16 2.47 -22.61
CA LEU A 301 -13.51 1.97 -21.28
C LEU A 301 -12.52 2.36 -20.18
N THR A 302 -11.31 2.74 -20.56
CA THR A 302 -10.15 2.70 -19.66
C THR A 302 -9.48 4.04 -19.43
N ARG A 303 -9.95 5.09 -20.12
CA ARG A 303 -9.57 6.49 -19.91
C ARG A 303 -10.19 7.13 -18.66
N GLY A 304 -10.75 6.34 -17.76
CA GLY A 304 -11.31 6.83 -16.50
C GLY A 304 -10.73 6.15 -15.28
N ASP A 305 -10.09 6.98 -14.45
CA ASP A 305 -9.83 6.85 -13.01
C ASP A 305 -8.36 6.85 -12.60
N THR A 306 -7.77 8.05 -12.52
CA THR A 306 -6.67 8.34 -11.57
C THR A 306 -6.99 9.48 -10.60
N VAL A 307 -8.22 10.02 -10.59
CA VAL A 307 -8.63 11.05 -9.61
C VAL A 307 -9.98 10.69 -8.99
N ARG A 308 -9.99 9.64 -8.17
CA ARG A 308 -11.04 9.44 -7.17
C ARG A 308 -10.49 8.81 -5.90
N ARG A 309 -9.61 9.57 -5.21
CA ARG A 309 -9.47 9.48 -3.76
C ARG A 309 -9.95 10.80 -3.18
N GLU A 310 -10.63 10.69 -2.03
CA GLU A 310 -11.29 11.76 -1.28
C GLU A 310 -12.60 12.28 -1.88
N ARG A 311 -13.71 11.59 -1.58
CA ARG A 311 -14.97 12.24 -1.19
C ARG A 311 -15.93 11.23 -0.58
N GLY A 312 -16.41 11.58 0.61
CA GLY A 312 -17.13 10.74 1.55
C GLY A 312 -18.37 10.05 0.99
N VAL A 313 -18.54 8.81 1.42
CA VAL A 313 -19.76 8.03 1.25
C VAL A 313 -20.68 8.32 2.43
N LYS A 314 -21.35 9.47 2.37
CA LYS A 314 -22.71 9.57 2.93
C LYS A 314 -23.63 9.03 1.84
N GLN A 315 -24.36 7.94 2.12
CA GLN A 315 -25.83 7.87 2.01
C GLN A 315 -26.35 6.43 1.91
N LYS A 316 -27.09 6.05 2.97
CA LYS A 316 -28.34 5.26 3.01
C LYS A 316 -28.35 3.77 2.62
N ASN A 317 -28.42 2.98 3.70
CA ASN A 317 -29.57 2.17 4.15
C ASN A 317 -29.95 0.86 3.43
N LYS A 318 -29.91 -0.19 4.27
CA LYS A 318 -30.98 -1.16 4.55
C LYS A 318 -31.40 -2.07 3.41
N ARG A 319 -30.75 -3.25 3.35
CA ARG A 319 -31.37 -4.60 3.45
C ARG A 319 -30.37 -5.64 2.95
N ALA A 320 -29.65 -6.26 3.88
CA ALA A 320 -29.05 -7.59 3.72
C ALA A 320 -28.59 -8.09 5.10
N VAL A 321 -29.53 -8.13 6.04
CA VAL A 321 -29.43 -8.94 7.26
C VAL A 321 -30.48 -10.01 7.09
N GLN A 322 -30.12 -11.25 7.45
CA GLN A 322 -30.86 -12.52 7.30
C GLN A 322 -30.65 -13.24 5.97
N ARG A 323 -29.56 -14.00 5.87
CA ARG A 323 -29.62 -15.46 5.73
C ARG A 323 -28.22 -16.06 5.58
N ASN A 324 -27.82 -16.78 6.62
CA ASN A 324 -27.25 -18.13 6.58
C ASN A 324 -26.09 -18.27 7.57
N SER A 325 -26.49 -18.55 8.81
CA SER A 325 -25.75 -19.43 9.70
C SER A 325 -26.16 -20.86 9.33
N ALA A 326 -25.20 -21.67 8.90
CA ALA A 326 -25.10 -23.13 9.11
C ALA A 326 -24.18 -23.77 8.07
N SER A 327 -23.44 -24.79 8.52
CA SER A 327 -22.65 -25.78 7.77
C SER A 327 -21.25 -25.31 7.31
N THR A 328 -20.15 -26.06 7.46
CA THR A 328 -19.84 -27.33 8.13
C THR A 328 -18.32 -27.37 8.23
N GLY A 329 -17.78 -27.82 9.35
CA GLY A 329 -16.36 -28.07 9.52
C GLY A 329 -15.86 -29.14 8.55
N GLN A 330 -14.73 -28.85 7.90
CA GLN A 330 -13.92 -29.88 7.26
C GLN A 330 -12.47 -29.66 7.67
N ASP A 331 -12.03 -30.59 8.52
CA ASP A 331 -10.65 -30.86 8.88
C ASP A 331 -9.79 -31.01 7.62
N GLN A 332 -8.67 -30.30 7.59
CA GLN A 332 -7.53 -30.65 6.75
C GLN A 332 -6.27 -30.77 7.60
N PRO A 333 -5.36 -31.67 7.22
CA PRO A 333 -4.51 -32.39 8.15
C PRO A 333 -3.38 -31.50 8.68
N ILE A 334 -3.24 -31.58 10.00
CA ILE A 334 -2.15 -31.02 10.79
C ILE A 334 -0.85 -31.65 10.30
N VAL A 335 -0.04 -30.85 9.60
CA VAL A 335 1.38 -31.14 9.43
C VAL A 335 2.02 -30.91 10.80
N GLN A 336 2.28 -31.99 11.51
CA GLN A 336 3.07 -32.01 12.74
C GLN A 336 4.47 -31.47 12.42
N SER A 337 4.68 -30.17 12.64
CA SER A 337 6.02 -29.64 12.85
C SER A 337 6.44 -30.00 14.26
N GLU A 338 7.46 -30.85 14.36
CA GLU A 338 8.11 -31.22 15.61
C GLU A 338 8.41 -29.99 16.47
N SER A 339 7.84 -30.00 17.69
CA SER A 339 8.36 -29.40 18.92
C SER A 339 9.02 -28.01 18.84
N VAL A 340 8.19 -26.96 18.85
CA VAL A 340 8.60 -25.59 19.29
C VAL A 340 8.28 -25.37 20.78
N ALA A 341 7.93 -26.43 21.51
CA ALA A 341 7.45 -26.34 22.90
C ALA A 341 8.54 -26.03 23.96
N ASP A 342 9.80 -25.85 23.57
CA ASP A 342 10.93 -25.64 24.49
C ASP A 342 11.56 -24.23 24.44
N ALA A 343 10.93 -23.26 23.76
CA ALA A 343 11.54 -21.94 23.50
C ALA A 343 10.93 -20.74 24.25
N THR A 344 10.13 -20.93 25.30
CA THR A 344 9.68 -19.84 26.19
C THR A 344 10.22 -20.02 27.59
N ALA A 345 11.54 -19.96 27.75
CA ALA A 345 12.09 -19.51 29.04
C ALA A 345 11.57 -18.09 29.28
N GLU A 346 11.01 -17.78 30.46
CA GLU A 346 10.48 -16.43 30.73
C GLU A 346 11.61 -15.41 30.54
N ILE A 347 11.44 -14.44 29.65
CA ILE A 347 12.45 -13.44 29.35
C ILE A 347 12.31 -12.31 30.36
N THR A 348 13.38 -12.03 31.10
CA THR A 348 13.41 -11.02 32.17
C THR A 348 13.77 -9.64 31.66
N ALA A 349 14.50 -9.54 30.54
CA ALA A 349 14.87 -8.27 29.94
C ALA A 349 15.13 -8.36 28.43
N ILE A 350 14.97 -7.22 27.75
CA ILE A 350 15.47 -6.97 26.40
C ILE A 350 16.62 -5.97 26.50
N GLY A 351 17.80 -6.35 26.00
CA GLY A 351 18.96 -5.46 25.88
C GLY A 351 19.26 -5.13 24.43
N VAL A 352 19.49 -3.86 24.16
CA VAL A 352 19.92 -3.36 22.85
C VAL A 352 21.33 -2.80 23.02
N ARG A 353 22.26 -3.25 22.18
CA ARG A 353 23.66 -2.83 22.22
C ARG A 353 24.13 -2.30 20.87
N ASN A 354 24.79 -1.15 20.88
CA ASN A 354 25.39 -0.49 19.71
C ASN A 354 24.47 -0.39 18.48
N LEU A 355 23.17 -0.17 18.70
CA LEU A 355 22.19 -0.10 17.62
C LEU A 355 22.42 1.15 16.76
N SER A 356 22.76 0.94 15.50
CA SER A 356 23.00 2.00 14.52
C SER A 356 22.13 1.76 13.30
N VAL A 357 21.51 2.83 12.78
CA VAL A 357 20.61 2.77 11.63
C VAL A 357 20.97 3.89 10.67
N ALA A 358 21.25 3.56 9.42
CA ALA A 358 21.57 4.51 8.36
C ALA A 358 20.68 4.28 7.14
N VAL A 359 20.16 5.35 6.54
CA VAL A 359 19.33 5.30 5.32
C VAL A 359 20.02 6.11 4.23
N GLY A 360 20.45 5.44 3.16
CA GLY A 360 21.34 6.06 2.16
C GLY A 360 22.65 6.51 2.81
N GLU A 361 22.98 7.80 2.69
CA GLU A 361 24.17 8.39 3.31
C GLU A 361 23.90 8.98 4.70
N LYS A 362 22.63 9.08 5.12
CA LYS A 362 22.25 9.72 6.39
C LYS A 362 22.19 8.68 7.51
N THR A 363 23.03 8.87 8.53
CA THR A 363 22.94 8.10 9.78
C THR A 363 21.82 8.68 10.66
N ILE A 364 20.85 7.84 11.03
CA ILE A 364 19.70 8.19 11.88
C ILE A 364 19.99 7.86 13.35
N LEU A 365 20.53 6.68 13.62
CA LEU A 365 20.89 6.23 14.97
C LEU A 365 22.37 5.88 15.04
N ARG A 366 23.02 6.24 16.15
CA ARG A 366 24.45 6.08 16.37
C ARG A 366 24.68 5.34 17.68
N GLY A 367 24.94 4.04 17.61
CA GLY A 367 25.37 3.25 18.77
C GLY A 367 24.42 3.29 19.97
N VAL A 368 23.10 3.20 19.75
CA VAL A 368 22.10 3.25 20.82
C VAL A 368 22.20 2.02 21.72
N ASN A 369 22.25 2.25 23.03
CA ASN A 369 22.24 1.22 24.06
C ASN A 369 21.05 1.47 24.99
N LEU A 370 20.21 0.46 25.20
CA LEU A 370 19.09 0.53 26.14
C LEU A 370 18.78 -0.86 26.70
N THR A 371 18.15 -0.92 27.87
CA THR A 371 17.68 -2.19 28.46
C THR A 371 16.29 -1.95 29.04
N ILE A 372 15.39 -2.90 28.79
CA ILE A 372 13.99 -2.86 29.26
C ILE A 372 13.78 -4.11 30.10
N CYS A 373 13.39 -3.94 31.36
CA CYS A 373 13.08 -5.06 32.23
C CYS A 373 11.60 -5.43 32.15
N ARG A 374 11.29 -6.67 32.49
CA ARG A 374 9.91 -7.14 32.66
C ARG A 374 9.26 -6.41 33.85
N GLY A 375 7.97 -6.08 33.72
CA GLY A 375 7.21 -5.33 34.73
C GLY A 375 7.57 -3.83 34.85
N GLU A 376 8.55 -3.36 34.08
CA GLU A 376 9.01 -1.96 34.07
C GLU A 376 8.38 -1.17 32.92
N VAL A 377 8.10 0.11 33.14
CA VAL A 377 7.79 1.07 32.07
C VAL A 377 9.01 1.96 31.81
N ALA A 378 9.70 1.70 30.70
CA ALA A 378 10.81 2.49 30.20
C ALA A 378 10.33 3.55 29.21
N GLY A 379 10.52 4.83 29.50
CA GLY A 379 10.22 5.93 28.59
C GLY A 379 11.40 6.29 27.68
N LEU A 380 11.18 6.40 26.37
CA LEU A 380 12.13 6.95 25.40
C LEU A 380 11.66 8.33 24.94
N ILE A 381 12.34 9.37 25.42
CA ILE A 381 11.98 10.78 25.22
C ILE A 381 13.02 11.52 24.37
N GLY A 382 12.63 12.64 23.76
CA GLY A 382 13.52 13.44 22.93
C GLY A 382 12.77 14.30 21.91
N THR A 383 13.49 15.18 21.21
CA THR A 383 12.90 16.08 20.21
C THR A 383 12.28 15.33 19.03
N SER A 384 11.34 15.98 18.33
CA SER A 384 10.80 15.44 17.08
C SER A 384 11.94 15.25 16.06
N GLY A 385 12.02 14.07 15.46
CA GLY A 385 13.08 13.73 14.51
C GLY A 385 14.41 13.23 15.11
N SER A 386 14.53 13.07 16.44
CA SER A 386 15.75 12.54 17.08
C SER A 386 15.99 11.04 16.84
N GLY A 387 15.02 10.32 16.27
CA GLY A 387 15.14 8.90 15.92
C GLY A 387 14.32 7.93 16.79
N LYS A 388 13.49 8.42 17.72
CA LYS A 388 12.75 7.58 18.69
C LYS A 388 11.96 6.43 18.07
N SER A 389 11.08 6.73 17.11
CA SER A 389 10.30 5.73 16.37
C SER A 389 11.19 4.77 15.56
N THR A 390 12.38 5.22 15.14
CA THR A 390 13.37 4.35 14.46
C THR A 390 13.97 3.35 15.43
N VAL A 391 14.23 3.73 16.69
CA VAL A 391 14.69 2.81 17.75
C VAL A 391 13.65 1.71 17.96
N GLY A 392 12.40 2.07 18.26
CA GLY A 392 11.33 1.09 18.51
C GLY A 392 11.14 0.10 17.37
N ARG A 393 11.11 0.60 16.13
CA ARG A 393 11.01 -0.25 14.93
C ARG A 393 12.25 -1.12 14.72
N ALA A 394 13.45 -0.60 14.95
CA ALA A 394 14.68 -1.35 14.74
C ALA A 394 14.87 -2.48 15.75
N VAL A 395 14.42 -2.30 17.02
CA VAL A 395 14.44 -3.36 18.05
C VAL A 395 13.68 -4.61 17.60
N ILE A 396 12.56 -4.43 16.91
CA ILE A 396 11.77 -5.54 16.35
C ILE A 396 12.16 -5.86 14.90
N GLY A 397 13.20 -5.27 14.31
CA GLY A 397 13.64 -5.53 12.94
C GLY A 397 12.74 -4.98 11.83
N LEU A 398 11.97 -3.92 12.11
CA LEU A 398 11.12 -3.18 11.15
C LEU A 398 11.75 -1.85 10.70
N ALA A 399 13.07 -1.82 10.55
CA ALA A 399 13.80 -0.61 10.17
C ALA A 399 13.31 -0.01 8.83
N PRO A 400 13.55 1.29 8.59
CA PRO A 400 13.11 1.97 7.37
C PRO A 400 13.57 1.26 6.10
N ALA A 401 12.76 1.33 5.04
CA ALA A 401 13.09 0.69 3.77
C ALA A 401 14.41 1.23 3.19
N GLY A 402 15.36 0.32 2.88
CA GLY A 402 16.71 0.68 2.42
C GLY A 402 17.64 1.17 3.54
N GLY A 403 17.26 0.96 4.81
CA GLY A 403 18.09 1.25 5.97
C GLY A 403 19.03 0.10 6.32
N ARG A 404 20.32 0.40 6.44
CA ARG A 404 21.32 -0.50 7.03
C ARG A 404 21.21 -0.45 8.55
N VAL A 405 21.07 -1.60 9.18
CA VAL A 405 21.00 -1.76 10.64
C VAL A 405 22.20 -2.55 11.13
N GLU A 406 22.85 -2.06 12.18
CA GLU A 406 23.98 -2.68 12.88
C GLU A 406 23.74 -2.64 14.39
N GLY A 407 24.31 -3.58 15.17
CA GLY A 407 24.13 -3.66 16.63
C GLY A 407 23.86 -5.08 17.14
N HIS A 408 23.35 -5.24 18.36
CA HIS A 408 22.85 -6.53 18.88
C HIS A 408 21.55 -6.29 19.67
N VAL A 409 20.57 -7.19 19.53
CA VAL A 409 19.40 -7.26 20.41
C VAL A 409 19.44 -8.61 21.12
N SER A 410 19.48 -8.58 22.45
CA SER A 410 19.63 -9.78 23.27
C SER A 410 18.40 -9.93 24.16
N PHE A 411 17.89 -11.16 24.25
CA PHE A 411 16.81 -11.54 25.16
C PHE A 411 17.40 -12.33 26.32
N TYR A 412 17.12 -11.92 27.55
CA TYR A 412 17.70 -12.54 28.75
C TYR A 412 16.67 -13.47 29.41
N PRO A 413 16.87 -14.81 29.39
CA PRO A 413 15.97 -15.74 30.05
C PRO A 413 16.11 -15.69 31.59
N SER A 414 15.05 -16.08 32.28
CA SER A 414 15.00 -16.31 33.73
C SER A 414 15.74 -17.61 34.09
N GLY A 415 16.51 -17.59 35.19
CA GLY A 415 17.08 -18.81 35.79
C GLY A 415 18.59 -19.06 35.63
N LEU A 416 19.38 -18.16 35.04
CA LEU A 416 20.85 -18.31 34.97
C LEU A 416 21.62 -17.63 36.14
N ALA A 417 20.95 -17.40 37.28
CA ALA A 417 21.54 -16.71 38.44
C ALA A 417 21.93 -17.61 39.62
N GLU A 418 21.77 -18.94 39.54
CA GLU A 418 21.97 -19.84 40.71
C GLU A 418 22.92 -21.02 40.47
N ALA A 419 23.95 -20.85 39.64
CA ALA A 419 25.00 -21.87 39.51
C ALA A 419 26.39 -21.26 39.33
N GLU A 420 26.87 -20.51 40.32
CA GLU A 420 28.31 -20.36 40.61
C GLU A 420 28.47 -19.58 41.92
N ASP A 421 28.31 -20.28 43.04
CA ASP A 421 28.71 -19.75 44.35
C ASP A 421 29.42 -20.87 45.14
N GLU A 422 30.57 -21.30 44.62
CA GLU A 422 31.57 -22.06 45.39
C GLU A 422 32.96 -21.88 44.76
N THR A 423 33.60 -20.74 45.00
CA THR A 423 35.04 -20.63 45.31
C THR A 423 35.43 -19.17 45.55
N GLY A 424 35.79 -18.86 46.79
CA GLY A 424 36.12 -17.50 47.22
C GLY A 424 37.47 -16.99 46.73
N ALA A 425 37.56 -15.68 46.51
CA ALA A 425 38.78 -14.89 46.69
C ALA A 425 38.46 -13.40 46.83
N HIS A 426 39.04 -12.78 47.86
CA HIS A 426 38.98 -11.37 48.19
C HIS A 426 39.50 -10.44 47.09
N SER A 427 38.81 -9.30 46.84
CA SER A 427 39.45 -8.00 46.67
C SER A 427 38.45 -6.84 46.82
N ASN A 428 38.93 -5.72 47.37
CA ASN A 428 38.18 -4.56 47.85
C ASN A 428 37.74 -3.58 46.73
N GLY A 429 36.50 -3.09 46.84
CA GLY A 429 36.14 -1.67 46.76
C GLY A 429 36.11 -0.95 45.41
N VAL A 430 34.97 -1.03 44.70
CA VAL A 430 34.36 0.06 43.89
C VAL A 430 32.83 -0.15 43.90
N GLY A 431 32.06 0.93 43.94
CA GLY A 431 30.61 0.94 44.16
C GLY A 431 29.78 0.09 43.19
N LYS A 432 28.67 -0.44 43.71
CA LYS A 432 27.67 -1.29 43.04
C LYS A 432 27.25 -0.72 41.67
N SER A 433 27.86 -1.22 40.60
CA SER A 433 27.31 -1.15 39.25
C SER A 433 26.22 -2.21 39.10
N ASN A 434 25.07 -1.83 38.54
CA ASN A 434 23.92 -2.70 38.28
C ASN A 434 24.34 -4.06 37.70
N ALA A 435 24.10 -5.12 38.47
CA ALA A 435 24.36 -6.50 38.10
C ALA A 435 23.30 -6.98 37.10
N CYS A 436 23.58 -6.77 35.81
CA CYS A 436 23.06 -7.58 34.72
C CYS A 436 24.24 -7.83 33.78
N SER A 437 25.15 -8.69 34.20
CA SER A 437 26.29 -9.10 33.39
C SER A 437 26.41 -10.61 33.42
N GLN A 438 26.34 -11.18 32.20
CA GLN A 438 26.91 -12.46 31.78
C GLN A 438 25.99 -13.70 31.87
N THR A 439 25.06 -13.80 30.91
CA THR A 439 25.00 -14.86 29.87
C THR A 439 23.75 -14.61 29.02
N ALA A 440 23.87 -13.72 28.04
CA ALA A 440 22.79 -13.38 27.12
C ALA A 440 22.81 -14.34 25.91
N GLN A 441 21.65 -14.77 25.42
CA GLN A 441 21.55 -15.21 24.04
C GLN A 441 21.62 -13.95 23.16
N ASP A 442 22.83 -13.64 22.68
CA ASP A 442 23.07 -12.51 21.79
C ASP A 442 22.57 -12.84 20.38
N VAL A 443 21.50 -12.17 19.94
CA VAL A 443 21.10 -12.17 18.52
C VAL A 443 21.78 -10.97 17.86
N GLY A 444 22.85 -11.23 17.09
CA GLY A 444 23.64 -10.16 16.48
C GLY A 444 22.97 -9.50 15.27
N LEU A 445 22.92 -8.15 15.27
CA LEU A 445 22.56 -7.31 14.11
C LEU A 445 23.80 -7.09 13.24
N ALA A 446 24.16 -8.09 12.45
CA ALA A 446 25.09 -7.93 11.34
C ALA A 446 24.36 -8.05 10.00
N SER A 447 24.39 -6.96 9.21
CA SER A 447 24.07 -6.90 7.77
C SER A 447 22.63 -7.27 7.35
N GLU A 448 22.12 -6.57 6.33
CA GLU A 448 20.82 -6.76 5.63
C GLU A 448 20.50 -8.23 5.22
N SER A 449 21.46 -9.15 5.36
CA SER A 449 21.46 -10.51 4.82
C SER A 449 21.50 -11.65 5.85
N GLN A 450 21.65 -11.38 7.16
CA GLN A 450 21.75 -12.45 8.18
C GLN A 450 20.60 -12.51 9.20
N TRP A 451 19.51 -11.78 8.95
CA TRP A 451 18.27 -11.88 9.73
C TRP A 451 17.32 -12.84 9.05
N LYS A 452 17.38 -14.14 9.37
CA LYS A 452 16.37 -15.09 8.85
C LYS A 452 14.99 -14.64 9.35
N SER A 453 14.16 -14.16 8.44
CA SER A 453 12.81 -13.64 8.69
C SER A 453 11.90 -14.59 9.47
N ALA A 454 12.24 -15.89 9.56
CA ALA A 454 11.52 -16.89 10.34
C ALA A 454 11.77 -16.77 11.86
N GLU A 455 12.99 -16.50 12.31
CA GLU A 455 13.33 -16.39 13.74
C GLU A 455 12.69 -15.15 14.37
N LEU A 456 12.72 -14.01 13.65
CA LEU A 456 12.01 -12.79 14.08
C LEU A 456 10.49 -12.94 14.03
N ALA A 457 9.93 -13.67 13.06
CA ALA A 457 8.49 -13.89 13.00
C ALA A 457 7.99 -14.65 14.24
N GLY A 458 8.83 -15.53 14.82
CA GLY A 458 8.54 -16.26 16.06
C GLY A 458 8.71 -15.44 17.35
N LEU A 459 9.39 -14.29 17.32
CA LEU A 459 9.53 -13.37 18.45
C LEU A 459 8.49 -12.23 18.42
N ARG A 460 8.10 -11.81 17.21
CA ARG A 460 7.14 -10.73 16.98
C ARG A 460 5.72 -11.17 17.27
N GLY A 461 5.01 -10.41 18.09
CA GLY A 461 3.64 -10.70 18.51
C GLY A 461 3.54 -11.67 19.69
N SER A 462 4.41 -12.69 19.75
CA SER A 462 4.47 -13.70 20.84
C SER A 462 5.35 -13.29 22.02
N VAL A 463 6.47 -12.60 21.76
CA VAL A 463 7.40 -12.11 22.79
C VAL A 463 7.34 -10.60 22.88
N VAL A 464 7.35 -9.90 21.74
CA VAL A 464 7.29 -8.45 21.66
C VAL A 464 6.08 -8.00 20.86
N GLY A 465 5.14 -7.31 21.51
CA GLY A 465 4.05 -6.58 20.89
C GLY A 465 4.52 -5.20 20.40
N PHE A 466 3.86 -4.67 19.37
CA PHE A 466 4.19 -3.35 18.82
C PHE A 466 2.92 -2.54 18.49
N VAL A 467 2.87 -1.30 18.96
CA VAL A 467 1.85 -0.31 18.62
C VAL A 467 2.54 0.85 17.88
N PRO A 468 2.18 1.13 16.61
CA PRO A 468 2.77 2.24 15.86
C PRO A 468 2.14 3.60 16.23
N GLN A 469 2.85 4.68 15.89
CA GLN A 469 2.42 6.07 16.06
C GLN A 469 1.01 6.36 15.52
N ALA A 470 0.69 5.98 14.28
CA ALA A 470 -0.65 6.18 13.73
C ALA A 470 -1.49 4.89 13.86
N ALA A 471 -1.88 4.59 15.10
CA ALA A 471 -2.61 3.37 15.46
C ALA A 471 -3.86 3.10 14.59
N ALA A 472 -4.56 4.14 14.13
CA ALA A 472 -5.71 4.03 13.23
C ALA A 472 -5.39 3.42 11.86
N LEU A 473 -4.13 3.52 11.41
CA LEU A 473 -3.62 2.96 10.15
C LEU A 473 -3.00 1.58 10.34
N SER A 474 -3.07 0.99 11.54
CA SER A 474 -2.58 -0.37 11.81
C SER A 474 -3.45 -1.44 11.15
N PHE A 475 -4.72 -1.12 10.91
CA PHE A 475 -5.72 -2.07 10.42
C PHE A 475 -6.00 -1.93 8.93
N THR A 476 -6.22 -3.06 8.28
CA THR A 476 -6.66 -3.11 6.89
C THR A 476 -8.07 -2.54 6.77
N PRO A 477 -8.29 -1.44 6.00
CA PRO A 477 -9.54 -0.68 6.02
C PRO A 477 -10.80 -1.45 5.57
N VAL A 478 -10.61 -2.51 4.78
CA VAL A 478 -11.68 -3.34 4.20
C VAL A 478 -11.96 -4.62 4.99
N ARG A 479 -11.45 -4.70 6.23
CA ARG A 479 -11.59 -5.87 7.10
C ARG A 479 -12.09 -5.45 8.47
N ARG A 480 -12.85 -6.32 9.14
CA ARG A 480 -13.32 -6.08 10.52
C ARG A 480 -12.17 -6.13 11.51
N ILE A 481 -12.29 -5.41 12.63
CA ILE A 481 -11.28 -5.37 13.69
C ILE A 481 -11.14 -6.74 14.35
N GLY A 482 -12.26 -7.36 14.73
CA GLY A 482 -12.26 -8.66 15.40
C GLY A 482 -11.61 -9.76 14.58
N THR A 483 -11.87 -9.80 13.26
CA THR A 483 -11.20 -10.75 12.36
C THR A 483 -9.69 -10.55 12.31
N GLN A 484 -9.21 -9.31 12.39
CA GLN A 484 -7.77 -9.02 12.36
C GLN A 484 -7.10 -9.35 13.70
N ILE A 485 -7.77 -9.13 14.83
CA ILE A 485 -7.29 -9.52 16.16
C ILE A 485 -7.29 -11.06 16.29
N GLN A 486 -8.38 -11.73 15.89
CA GLN A 486 -8.46 -13.20 15.90
C GLN A 486 -7.32 -13.83 15.09
N GLU A 487 -6.96 -13.26 13.93
CA GLU A 487 -5.83 -13.76 13.13
C GLU A 487 -4.47 -13.67 13.84
N ILE A 488 -4.32 -12.78 14.83
CA ILE A 488 -3.11 -12.71 15.66
C ILE A 488 -3.15 -13.78 16.74
N ILE A 489 -4.31 -13.96 17.38
CA ILE A 489 -4.56 -15.02 18.39
C ILE A 489 -4.31 -16.39 17.77
N ASP A 490 -4.96 -16.70 16.65
CA ASP A 490 -4.84 -17.98 15.94
C ASP A 490 -3.40 -18.27 15.48
N ARG A 491 -2.62 -17.21 15.19
CA ARG A 491 -1.23 -17.36 14.73
C ARG A 491 -0.30 -17.77 15.87
N HIS A 492 -0.50 -17.20 17.04
CA HIS A 492 0.36 -17.41 18.20
C HIS A 492 -0.19 -18.45 19.16
N ASP A 493 -1.35 -19.04 18.85
CA ASP A 493 -2.09 -19.97 19.71
C ASP A 493 -2.19 -19.45 21.15
N SER A 494 -2.47 -18.15 21.30
CA SER A 494 -2.41 -17.48 22.61
C SER A 494 -3.53 -17.88 23.55
N GLY A 495 -4.57 -18.57 23.04
CA GLY A 495 -5.75 -18.99 23.80
C GLY A 495 -6.65 -17.84 24.28
N LEU A 496 -6.36 -16.60 23.89
CA LEU A 496 -7.12 -15.42 24.28
C LEU A 496 -8.43 -15.30 23.48
N ASP A 497 -9.42 -14.64 24.06
CA ASP A 497 -10.66 -14.29 23.37
C ASP A 497 -10.66 -12.82 22.92
N VAL A 498 -11.15 -12.55 21.71
CA VAL A 498 -11.21 -11.20 21.15
C VAL A 498 -12.06 -10.27 22.00
N ARG A 499 -13.16 -10.75 22.58
CA ARG A 499 -14.05 -9.91 23.39
C ARG A 499 -13.39 -9.53 24.70
N GLU A 500 -12.76 -10.50 25.36
CA GLU A 500 -12.00 -10.26 26.59
C GLU A 500 -10.86 -9.25 26.36
N LEU A 501 -10.14 -9.37 25.24
CA LEU A 501 -9.09 -8.42 24.87
C LEU A 501 -9.62 -7.01 24.64
N LEU A 502 -10.78 -6.86 23.99
CA LEU A 502 -11.41 -5.56 23.79
C LEU A 502 -11.89 -4.96 25.13
N GLU A 503 -12.48 -5.77 26.00
CA GLU A 503 -12.90 -5.33 27.34
C GLU A 503 -11.71 -4.86 28.19
N ARG A 504 -10.57 -5.58 28.14
CA ARG A 504 -9.33 -5.21 28.83
C ARG A 504 -8.81 -3.84 28.41
N VAL A 505 -9.00 -3.44 27.16
CA VAL A 505 -8.65 -2.09 26.67
C VAL A 505 -9.83 -1.11 26.71
N HIS A 506 -10.84 -1.38 27.53
CA HIS A 506 -12.00 -0.53 27.76
C HIS A 506 -12.76 -0.22 26.45
N LEU A 507 -12.89 -1.22 25.58
CA LEU A 507 -13.73 -1.19 24.38
C LEU A 507 -14.89 -2.15 24.51
N ASP A 508 -16.04 -1.74 23.98
CA ASP A 508 -17.21 -2.60 23.85
C ASP A 508 -16.88 -3.79 22.90
N PRO A 509 -17.18 -5.04 23.27
CA PRO A 509 -17.04 -6.21 22.40
C PRO A 509 -17.65 -6.05 21.00
N GLU A 510 -18.70 -5.24 20.84
CA GLU A 510 -19.30 -4.93 19.53
C GLU A 510 -18.30 -4.29 18.55
N VAL A 511 -17.21 -3.68 19.06
CA VAL A 511 -16.12 -3.13 18.25
C VAL A 511 -15.46 -4.18 17.35
N SER A 512 -15.51 -5.45 17.74
CA SER A 512 -15.04 -6.57 16.90
C SER A 512 -15.70 -6.61 15.52
N GLU A 513 -16.94 -6.15 15.39
CA GLU A 513 -17.71 -6.17 14.15
C GLU A 513 -17.50 -4.92 13.28
N HIS A 514 -16.87 -3.88 13.83
CA HIS A 514 -16.60 -2.63 13.13
C HIS A 514 -15.42 -2.75 12.16
N PHE A 515 -15.46 -1.93 11.11
CA PHE A 515 -14.33 -1.64 10.24
C PHE A 515 -13.51 -0.45 10.78
N PRO A 516 -12.21 -0.32 10.45
CA PRO A 516 -11.35 0.74 10.98
C PRO A 516 -11.89 2.15 10.79
N HIS A 517 -12.54 2.42 9.65
CA HIS A 517 -13.13 3.73 9.33
C HIS A 517 -14.38 4.08 10.15
N GLN A 518 -14.86 3.16 11.00
CA GLN A 518 -16.00 3.36 11.90
C GLN A 518 -15.56 3.70 13.34
N LEU A 519 -14.26 3.64 13.64
CA LEU A 519 -13.71 3.94 14.97
C LEU A 519 -13.38 5.43 15.11
N SER A 520 -13.53 5.97 16.32
CA SER A 520 -12.89 7.24 16.69
C SER A 520 -11.37 7.04 16.80
N GLY A 521 -10.58 8.13 16.83
CA GLY A 521 -9.13 8.05 17.00
C GLY A 521 -8.72 7.23 18.25
N GLY A 522 -9.34 7.55 19.39
CA GLY A 522 -9.15 6.81 20.64
C GLY A 522 -9.57 5.34 20.59
N MET A 523 -10.71 5.04 19.97
CA MET A 523 -11.14 3.65 19.79
C MET A 523 -10.16 2.86 18.92
N ALA A 524 -9.67 3.48 17.85
CA ALA A 524 -8.71 2.84 16.94
C ALA A 524 -7.38 2.57 17.63
N GLN A 525 -6.95 3.46 18.52
CA GLN A 525 -5.76 3.28 19.31
C GLN A 525 -5.89 2.16 20.35
N ARG A 526 -6.98 2.14 21.12
CA ARG A 526 -7.22 1.05 22.08
C ARG A 526 -7.37 -0.30 21.35
N ALA A 527 -8.00 -0.31 20.17
CA ALA A 527 -8.06 -1.50 19.34
C ALA A 527 -6.67 -1.95 18.87
N ALA A 528 -5.77 -1.01 18.51
CA ALA A 528 -4.39 -1.34 18.15
C ALA A 528 -3.60 -1.89 19.35
N LEU A 529 -3.82 -1.34 20.56
CA LEU A 529 -3.27 -1.89 21.79
C LEU A 529 -3.76 -3.33 22.02
N ALA A 530 -5.07 -3.59 21.91
CA ALA A 530 -5.61 -4.95 22.01
C ALA A 530 -4.99 -5.89 20.97
N ALA A 531 -4.84 -5.44 19.72
CA ALA A 531 -4.18 -6.23 18.67
C ALA A 531 -2.71 -6.54 19.00
N SER A 532 -1.98 -5.60 19.62
CA SER A 532 -0.59 -5.81 20.03
C SER A 532 -0.44 -6.78 21.21
N LEU A 533 -1.46 -6.88 22.07
CA LEU A 533 -1.52 -7.80 23.20
C LEU A 533 -2.08 -9.19 22.82
N ALA A 534 -2.68 -9.31 21.64
CA ALA A 534 -3.40 -10.52 21.21
C ALA A 534 -2.50 -11.76 21.07
N GLY A 535 -1.19 -11.59 20.87
CA GLY A 535 -0.23 -12.69 20.87
C GLY A 535 0.33 -13.06 22.24
N ASN A 536 -0.22 -12.47 23.32
CA ASN A 536 0.25 -12.63 24.71
C ASN A 536 1.75 -12.33 24.91
N PRO A 537 2.23 -11.12 24.51
CA PRO A 537 3.64 -10.78 24.57
C PRO A 537 4.15 -10.54 26.00
N GLN A 538 5.46 -10.71 26.20
CA GLN A 538 6.17 -10.40 27.46
C GLN A 538 6.70 -8.94 27.47
N PHE A 539 6.86 -8.34 26.30
CA PHE A 539 7.27 -6.95 26.13
C PHE A 539 6.37 -6.22 25.15
N LEU A 540 6.20 -4.92 25.33
CA LEU A 540 5.39 -4.07 24.47
C LEU A 540 6.14 -2.79 24.12
N ILE A 541 6.29 -2.51 22.83
CA ILE A 541 6.82 -1.25 22.33
C ILE A 541 5.66 -0.40 21.84
N VAL A 542 5.51 0.80 22.40
CA VAL A 542 4.41 1.71 22.10
C VAL A 542 4.98 3.02 21.58
N ASP A 543 4.75 3.29 20.29
CA ASP A 543 5.24 4.49 19.60
C ASP A 543 4.19 5.59 19.67
N GLU A 544 4.45 6.65 20.42
CA GLU A 544 3.63 7.87 20.51
C GLU A 544 2.13 7.60 20.74
N PRO A 545 1.75 6.84 21.79
CA PRO A 545 0.34 6.47 21.98
C PRO A 545 -0.54 7.69 22.23
N THR A 546 -0.06 8.73 22.90
CA THR A 546 -0.93 9.86 23.27
C THR A 546 -1.13 10.88 22.14
N ALA A 547 -0.53 10.64 20.97
CA ALA A 547 -0.58 11.58 19.86
C ALA A 547 -2.02 11.78 19.34
N ALA A 548 -2.44 13.04 19.24
CA ALA A 548 -3.76 13.46 18.76
C ALA A 548 -4.96 12.96 19.60
N LEU A 549 -4.72 12.60 20.87
CA LEU A 549 -5.77 12.35 21.86
C LEU A 549 -6.12 13.61 22.65
N ASP A 550 -7.33 13.65 23.21
CA ASP A 550 -7.69 14.63 24.22
C ASP A 550 -7.02 14.30 25.58
N PRO A 551 -6.80 15.29 26.46
CA PRO A 551 -6.06 15.07 27.72
C PRO A 551 -6.64 13.97 28.62
N GLN A 552 -7.97 13.82 28.65
CA GLN A 552 -8.63 12.81 29.46
C GLN A 552 -8.32 11.40 28.92
N LEU A 553 -8.39 11.23 27.60
CA LEU A 553 -8.08 9.96 26.96
C LEU A 553 -6.58 9.62 26.97
N THR A 554 -5.71 10.65 26.93
CA THR A 554 -4.26 10.49 27.16
C THR A 554 -4.00 9.86 28.52
N LYS A 555 -4.57 10.42 29.58
CA LYS A 555 -4.47 9.87 30.94
C LYS A 555 -4.94 8.42 30.99
N GLU A 556 -6.15 8.14 30.50
CA GLU A 556 -6.71 6.77 30.50
C GLU A 556 -5.81 5.76 29.80
N THR A 557 -5.19 6.16 28.68
CA THR A 557 -4.26 5.30 27.93
C THR A 557 -2.98 5.03 28.71
N LEU A 558 -2.40 6.06 29.34
CA LEU A 558 -1.17 5.92 30.11
C LEU A 558 -1.39 5.08 31.38
N GLU A 559 -2.50 5.29 32.09
CA GLU A 559 -2.90 4.46 33.24
C GLU A 559 -3.12 3.00 32.84
N LEU A 560 -3.75 2.77 31.67
CA LEU A 560 -3.93 1.42 31.14
C LEU A 560 -2.59 0.74 30.83
N LEU A 561 -1.64 1.44 30.20
CA LEU A 561 -0.30 0.89 29.92
C LEU A 561 0.46 0.58 31.22
N ARG A 562 0.38 1.46 32.22
CA ARG A 562 0.99 1.25 33.54
C ARG A 562 0.39 0.07 34.29
N SER A 563 -0.94 -0.07 34.22
CA SER A 563 -1.66 -1.18 34.85
C SER A 563 -1.32 -2.48 34.14
N ALA A 564 -1.32 -2.50 32.80
CA ALA A 564 -0.89 -3.65 32.01
C ALA A 564 0.55 -4.06 32.31
N ALA A 565 1.48 -3.11 32.48
CA ALA A 565 2.86 -3.40 32.87
C ALA A 565 2.95 -4.17 34.21
N LYS A 566 2.13 -3.78 35.21
CA LYS A 566 2.13 -4.40 36.53
C LYS A 566 1.34 -5.70 36.58
N ASP A 567 0.11 -5.69 36.08
CA ASP A 567 -0.84 -6.80 36.21
C ASP A 567 -0.47 -8.00 35.34
N LEU A 568 0.14 -7.74 34.18
CA LEU A 568 0.56 -8.77 33.23
C LEU A 568 2.07 -9.08 33.31
N ASP A 569 2.80 -8.43 34.23
CA ASP A 569 4.26 -8.45 34.30
C ASP A 569 4.87 -8.21 32.91
N LEU A 570 4.46 -7.11 32.28
CA LEU A 570 4.77 -6.76 30.89
C LEU A 570 5.84 -5.65 30.87
N GLY A 571 6.96 -5.88 30.19
CA GLY A 571 7.98 -4.84 30.01
C GLY A 571 7.58 -3.85 28.91
N VAL A 572 7.41 -2.57 29.23
CA VAL A 572 6.88 -1.57 28.28
C VAL A 572 7.96 -0.57 27.89
N LEU A 573 8.24 -0.42 26.59
CA LEU A 573 8.97 0.72 26.03
C LEU A 573 7.97 1.75 25.51
N LEU A 574 7.79 2.83 26.25
CA LEU A 574 6.90 3.93 25.91
C LEU A 574 7.69 5.04 25.21
N ILE A 575 7.46 5.23 23.91
CA ILE A 575 8.06 6.32 23.14
C ILE A 575 7.11 7.50 23.17
N SER A 576 7.58 8.65 23.64
CA SER A 576 6.78 9.89 23.67
C SER A 576 7.65 11.09 23.34
N HIS A 577 7.05 12.12 22.75
CA HIS A 577 7.62 13.45 22.67
C HIS A 577 7.05 14.43 23.71
N ASP A 578 5.96 14.06 24.39
CA ASP A 578 5.36 14.85 25.45
C ASP A 578 5.94 14.43 26.80
N LEU A 579 6.76 15.29 27.39
CA LEU A 579 7.36 15.06 28.71
C LEU A 579 6.45 15.50 29.85
N GLU A 580 5.49 16.39 29.58
CA GLU A 580 4.57 16.89 30.61
C GLU A 580 3.63 15.77 31.03
N ASP A 581 3.03 15.09 30.06
CA ASP A 581 2.16 13.93 30.31
C ASP A 581 2.89 12.82 31.09
N LEU A 582 4.15 12.52 30.72
CA LEU A 582 4.92 11.47 31.41
C LEU A 582 5.28 11.85 32.86
N ARG A 583 5.50 13.15 33.12
CA ARG A 583 5.82 13.67 34.45
C ARG A 583 4.58 13.79 35.32
N GLU A 584 3.49 14.33 34.79
CA GLU A 584 2.25 14.58 35.53
C GLU A 584 1.62 13.27 36.02
N TRP A 585 1.65 12.22 35.19
CA TRP A 585 1.00 10.94 35.49
C TRP A 585 1.94 9.87 36.05
N ASP A 586 3.22 10.20 36.28
CA ASP A 586 4.26 9.32 36.86
C ASP A 586 4.25 7.88 36.33
N VAL A 587 4.26 7.76 35.00
CA VAL A 587 3.99 6.51 34.29
C VAL A 587 5.24 5.64 34.13
N CYS A 588 6.41 6.28 34.03
CA CYS A 588 7.69 5.63 33.72
C CYS A 588 8.49 5.35 34.98
N ASP A 589 9.15 4.18 35.04
CA ASP A 589 10.13 3.85 36.08
C ASP A 589 11.54 4.33 35.69
N HIS A 590 11.84 4.32 34.39
CA HIS A 590 13.13 4.66 33.82
C HIS A 590 12.97 5.49 32.55
N LEU A 591 13.88 6.44 32.31
CA LEU A 591 13.86 7.35 31.17
C LEU A 591 15.18 7.28 30.40
N PHE A 592 15.06 7.18 29.08
CA PHE A 592 16.12 7.30 28.10
C PHE A 592 15.90 8.57 27.28
N VAL A 593 16.88 9.47 27.28
CA VAL A 593 16.83 10.72 26.51
C VAL A 593 17.60 10.55 25.22
N LEU A 594 16.91 10.67 24.09
CA LEU A 594 17.46 10.55 22.75
C LEU A 594 17.61 11.94 22.10
N ASN A 595 18.83 12.28 21.72
CA ASN A 595 19.14 13.50 20.98
C ASN A 595 20.06 13.18 19.79
N GLU A 596 19.73 13.71 18.61
CA GLU A 596 20.51 13.52 17.37
C GLU A 596 20.91 12.06 17.04
N GLY A 597 20.08 11.09 17.42
CA GLY A 597 20.33 9.67 17.18
C GLY A 597 21.16 8.95 18.24
N GLU A 598 21.51 9.61 19.34
CA GLU A 598 22.29 9.09 20.46
C GLU A 598 21.49 9.17 21.77
N VAL A 599 21.64 8.16 22.63
CA VAL A 599 21.07 8.22 23.99
C VAL A 599 22.04 9.03 24.84
N VAL A 600 21.64 10.26 25.16
CA VAL A 600 22.46 11.24 25.88
C VAL A 600 22.35 11.12 27.39
N GLU A 601 21.26 10.51 27.88
CA GLU A 601 21.04 10.26 29.31
C GLU A 601 20.12 9.05 29.52
N SER A 602 20.39 8.28 30.57
CA SER A 602 19.69 7.05 30.95
C SER A 602 19.60 7.00 32.48
N ARG A 603 18.40 7.12 33.04
CA ARG A 603 18.24 7.27 34.50
C ARG A 603 16.87 6.79 34.97
N LYS A 604 16.73 6.47 36.26
CA LYS A 604 15.41 6.28 36.88
C LYS A 604 14.59 7.56 36.74
N ALA A 605 13.29 7.44 36.49
CA ALA A 605 12.42 8.58 36.24
C ALA A 605 12.42 9.55 37.43
N SER A 606 12.32 9.03 38.66
CA SER A 606 12.36 9.85 39.89
C SER A 606 13.65 10.66 40.04
N GLU A 607 14.80 10.09 39.67
CA GLU A 607 16.09 10.77 39.69
C GLU A 607 16.20 11.80 38.56
N PHE A 608 15.71 11.46 37.37
CA PHE A 608 15.68 12.35 36.21
C PHE A 608 14.86 13.60 36.46
N TRP A 609 13.64 13.46 37.00
CA TRP A 609 12.77 14.59 37.29
C TRP A 609 13.29 15.48 38.42
N ALA A 610 14.03 14.91 39.37
CA ALA A 610 14.64 15.66 40.47
C ALA A 610 15.87 16.45 40.03
N ALA A 611 16.75 15.85 39.24
CA ALA A 611 18.02 16.45 38.81
C ALA A 611 18.52 15.85 37.49
N PRO A 612 18.12 16.38 36.31
CA PRO A 612 18.68 15.94 35.04
C PRO A 612 20.16 16.37 34.92
N HIS A 613 21.05 15.46 34.50
CA HIS A 613 22.50 15.77 34.43
C HIS A 613 22.94 16.37 33.11
N ASN A 614 22.35 15.95 31.99
CA ASN A 614 22.79 16.41 30.67
C ASN A 614 22.23 17.81 30.38
N ASP A 615 23.04 18.70 29.79
CA ASP A 615 22.63 20.06 29.43
C ASP A 615 21.36 20.08 28.56
N PHE A 616 21.24 19.12 27.63
CA PHE A 616 20.05 18.96 26.80
C PHE A 616 18.82 18.54 27.61
N SER A 617 18.98 17.59 28.55
CA SER A 617 17.91 17.15 29.44
C SER A 617 17.44 18.28 30.36
N GLN A 618 18.37 19.08 30.90
CA GLN A 618 18.06 20.25 31.71
C GLN A 618 17.26 21.28 30.91
N ALA A 619 17.69 21.58 29.68
CA ALA A 619 16.95 22.47 28.79
C ALA A 619 15.56 21.93 28.46
N LEU A 620 15.42 20.61 28.25
CA LEU A 620 14.15 19.95 27.93
C LEU A 620 13.15 20.04 29.09
N VAL A 621 13.61 19.80 30.33
CA VAL A 621 12.78 19.92 31.53
C VAL A 621 12.45 21.38 31.86
N ALA A 622 13.41 22.31 31.68
CA ALA A 622 13.18 23.74 31.91
C ALA A 622 12.19 24.35 30.91
N ALA A 623 12.05 23.76 29.71
CA ALA A 623 11.08 24.18 28.71
C ALA A 623 9.65 23.73 29.01
N LEU A 624 9.43 22.87 30.00
CA LEU A 624 8.09 22.43 30.40
C LEU A 624 7.30 23.61 31.03
N PRO A 625 5.98 23.73 30.79
CA PRO A 625 5.13 24.73 31.44
C PRO A 625 5.19 24.65 32.97
N SER A 626 5.23 23.43 33.51
CA SER A 626 5.42 23.10 34.92
C SER A 626 6.89 23.16 35.40
N GLY A 627 7.83 23.55 34.52
CA GLY A 627 9.29 23.54 34.70
C GLY A 627 9.92 24.85 35.19
N GLY A 628 9.12 25.90 35.48
CA GLY A 628 9.60 27.05 36.25
C GLY A 628 10.00 28.29 35.45
N LEU A 629 9.27 28.64 34.40
CA LEU A 629 9.14 30.05 34.01
C LEU A 629 7.81 30.57 34.53
N SER A 630 7.82 31.10 35.76
CA SER A 630 6.77 32.02 36.19
C SER A 630 6.82 33.23 35.25
N TYR A 631 5.94 33.27 34.26
CA TYR A 631 5.62 34.50 33.56
C TYR A 631 4.99 35.45 34.59
N GLN A 632 5.83 36.22 35.28
CA GLN A 632 5.40 37.46 35.87
C GLN A 632 5.05 38.38 34.70
N CYS A 633 3.78 38.37 34.30
CA CYS A 633 3.22 39.49 33.59
C CYS A 633 3.25 40.69 34.54
N GLU A 634 4.39 41.37 34.63
CA GLU A 634 4.40 42.80 34.96
C GLU A 634 3.76 43.52 33.77
N VAL A 635 2.42 43.49 33.72
CA VAL A 635 1.67 44.50 32.97
C VAL A 635 1.89 45.79 33.75
N GLY A 636 2.87 46.58 33.31
CA GLY A 636 3.03 47.94 33.78
C GLY A 636 1.75 48.72 33.47
N GLU A 637 1.03 49.12 34.53
CA GLU A 637 -0.14 50.02 34.53
C GLU A 637 0.15 51.45 34.04
N ASN A 638 1.20 51.68 33.25
CA ASN A 638 1.59 53.02 32.79
C ASN A 638 1.51 53.17 31.27
N ASN A 639 0.35 52.86 30.69
CA ASN A 639 -0.11 53.46 29.44
C ASN A 639 -1.64 53.44 29.42
N ALA A 640 -2.23 54.33 30.22
CA ALA A 640 -3.60 54.81 30.08
C ALA A 640 -3.60 56.07 29.21
#